data_AF-A0A1I8CP23-F1
#
_entry.id   AF-A0A1I8CP23-F1
#
_cell.length_a   1.000
_cell.length_b   1.000
_cell.length_c   1.000
_cell.angle_alpha   90.00
_cell.angle_beta   90.00
_cell.angle_gamma   90.00
#
_symmetry.space_group_name_H-M   'P 1'
#
loop_
_entity.id
_entity.type
_entity.pdbx_description
1 polymer ?
#
loop_
_entity_poly.entity_id
_entity_poly.type
_entity_poly.pdbx_seq_one_letter_code
_entity_poly.pdbx_strand_id
1 'polypeptide(L)'
;MLSRASCLKQTSLLTAFRSLSTSQRLDATFFENADEAVADIPDGAKLLVGGFGICGLPENLITALSKKGTKNLTCVSNNAGTDNHGLGVLLQKRQIKKMISSYVGENALFANLYLSGEIELEFTPQGTLAEKIRAGGAGIPAFYTPTAVGTLLQEGGAPIKYSKTEKGKIEIFSQPKETKMFNGVEYVLEEAITGDYSLIKAQVADKNGNVCFNKTAGNFNAPMAKAGKITIVEVEEIVENGQLDPNHIHIPSIYNQRIVLGKNYIKPIEKPMFKTDSAAKELPKNDCRNIIASRAALEFEDGMYINLGIGIPTLTPNYVPKGYTVHLQSENGVIGVGPYPEKGQECPDLINAGKECVTLLAGASIVSSDEAFAMIRGGHIMVTMLGGLEVNQYGDFANWMIPNKMVKGVGGAMDLVSAPGARVIVTMEHTAKGKPKILEKCTLPLTGKNVASRIITEMAVFDVCKKEGLTLIEVREDLTVEDIKKNTGAPFKAVYDIPDNATIMFGGFGVCGVPEKLIEAIKDKRIGNLTCISNSAGTPDYGLGLLIEFTPQGTLAEKIRSGGAGIPAFFTPSGYGTVVECGSSVIKFNNKLKGHIDIVSKKKEVRQFNGINYVMEHALKADFAIIKGWKADRYGNVIFKHTAMNFNKPMARASNCTIVEVEEIVDELDPNNIHSPHIFNDRIVLGKNYLKPIEKPMFTTKKKQNIKVTHPGPREIIAARAALEFEDGVYCNLGLGLPTLVTNYIPKDVTVNLHSENGVLNFGPYPEKGKECPDLVNASKEPITLLKGASIFSSDESFAMIRSSKIQIALLGALQVSEFGDLSNWIVPGKKITGMGGAMCLVSSPGVRVVVLMEHLTKNHKNKIVKKCSLPLTGKNVVSRIITEMGVFDVDKETGLTLIEIHNDIELNHLKRITGCPFKVAEDLKIMGQSELN
;
A
#
# COMPACT_ATOMS: atom_id res chain seq x y z
N MET A 1 -35.15 46.31 52.83
CA MET A 1 -35.56 45.97 51.45
C MET A 1 -34.58 46.59 50.49
N LEU A 2 -34.22 45.87 49.41
CA LEU A 2 -33.23 46.19 48.34
C LEU A 2 -31.76 45.82 48.61
N SER A 3 -31.46 44.51 48.52
CA SER A 3 -30.13 44.01 48.10
C SER A 3 -30.23 42.63 47.43
N ARG A 4 -30.90 42.57 46.27
CA ARG A 4 -30.86 41.43 45.34
C ARG A 4 -31.16 41.91 43.92
N ALA A 5 -30.18 42.52 43.24
CA ALA A 5 -30.26 42.78 41.79
C ALA A 5 -28.90 43.21 41.22
N SER A 6 -27.96 42.28 41.05
CA SER A 6 -26.80 42.49 40.15
C SER A 6 -26.10 41.19 39.73
N CYS A 7 -26.81 40.07 39.67
CA CYS A 7 -26.31 38.84 39.08
C CYS A 7 -27.30 38.46 37.97
N LEU A 8 -27.05 38.92 36.74
CA LEU A 8 -27.70 38.49 35.48
C LEU A 8 -27.21 39.41 34.35
N LYS A 9 -26.11 39.03 33.67
CA LYS A 9 -25.54 39.51 32.39
C LYS A 9 -24.05 39.10 32.43
N GLN A 10 -23.48 38.18 31.65
CA GLN A 10 -23.84 37.48 30.41
C GLN A 10 -23.41 36.00 30.58
N THR A 11 -24.35 35.05 30.49
CA THR A 11 -24.01 33.65 30.19
C THR A 11 -24.05 33.48 28.68
N SER A 12 -22.90 33.30 28.03
CA SER A 12 -22.86 32.85 26.64
C SER A 12 -23.43 31.42 26.60
N LEU A 13 -24.59 31.29 25.98
CA LEU A 13 -25.30 30.03 25.84
C LEU A 13 -24.57 29.15 24.80
N LEU A 14 -23.78 28.18 25.28
CA LEU A 14 -23.28 27.07 24.48
C LEU A 14 -24.48 26.27 23.93
N THR A 15 -24.84 26.57 22.68
CA THR A 15 -25.95 25.88 22.01
C THR A 15 -25.37 24.72 21.22
N ALA A 16 -25.56 23.51 21.71
CA ALA A 16 -25.13 22.29 21.00
C ALA A 16 -26.02 22.09 19.77
N PHE A 17 -25.47 22.33 18.58
CA PHE A 17 -26.19 22.13 17.33
C PHE A 17 -25.71 20.84 16.66
N ARG A 18 -26.51 19.77 16.78
CA ARG A 18 -26.23 18.48 16.11
C ARG A 18 -26.82 18.42 14.71
N SER A 19 -26.34 19.26 13.81
CA SER A 19 -26.37 18.90 12.39
C SER A 19 -24.93 18.89 11.92
N LEU A 20 -24.35 17.69 11.76
CA LEU A 20 -23.21 17.53 10.86
C LEU A 20 -23.67 18.13 9.53
N SER A 21 -22.95 19.16 9.12
CA SER A 21 -23.30 20.10 8.06
C SER A 21 -23.87 19.43 6.82
N THR A 22 -24.90 20.05 6.25
CA THR A 22 -25.47 19.76 4.92
C THR A 22 -24.80 20.60 3.82
N SER A 23 -23.69 21.29 4.10
CA SER A 23 -22.96 22.13 3.15
C SER A 23 -22.06 21.30 2.23
N GLN A 24 -22.04 21.66 0.94
CA GLN A 24 -21.47 20.92 -0.18
C GLN A 24 -20.09 21.45 -0.60
N ARG A 25 -19.16 21.75 0.31
CA ARG A 25 -17.79 22.00 -0.15
C ARG A 25 -17.08 20.66 -0.33
N LEU A 26 -17.06 20.22 -1.59
CA LEU A 26 -16.35 19.03 -2.03
C LEU A 26 -14.85 19.32 -2.02
N ASP A 27 -14.04 18.47 -1.39
CA ASP A 27 -12.58 18.63 -1.40
C ASP A 27 -11.98 18.41 -2.80
N ALA A 28 -12.66 17.59 -3.60
CA ALA A 28 -12.39 17.48 -5.01
C ALA A 28 -13.04 18.67 -5.74
N THR A 29 -12.22 19.49 -6.39
CA THR A 29 -12.74 20.47 -7.34
C THR A 29 -13.15 19.76 -8.62
N PHE A 30 -14.42 19.89 -9.00
CA PHE A 30 -14.95 19.32 -10.24
C PHE A 30 -14.76 20.30 -11.40
N PHE A 31 -14.22 19.81 -12.51
CA PHE A 31 -13.99 20.58 -13.73
C PHE A 31 -14.86 20.03 -14.86
N GLU A 32 -15.42 20.93 -15.65
CA GLU A 32 -16.21 20.57 -16.85
C GLU A 32 -15.33 20.24 -18.06
N ASN A 33 -14.08 20.70 -18.06
CA ASN A 33 -13.11 20.49 -19.12
C ASN A 33 -11.70 20.22 -18.59
N ALA A 34 -10.93 19.44 -19.35
CA ALA A 34 -9.57 19.05 -18.99
C ALA A 34 -8.55 20.19 -19.09
N ASP A 35 -8.80 21.20 -19.93
CA ASP A 35 -7.90 22.35 -20.14
C ASP A 35 -7.73 23.16 -18.84
N GLU A 36 -8.83 23.42 -18.11
CA GLU A 36 -8.80 24.10 -16.81
C GLU A 36 -8.14 23.24 -15.74
N ALA A 37 -8.42 21.94 -15.73
CA ALA A 37 -7.89 21.03 -14.73
C ALA A 37 -6.36 20.95 -14.76
N VAL A 38 -5.71 21.16 -15.91
CA VAL A 38 -4.25 21.12 -16.10
C VAL A 38 -3.60 22.50 -16.24
N ALA A 39 -4.36 23.60 -16.09
CA ALA A 39 -3.93 24.95 -16.43
C ALA A 39 -2.69 25.45 -15.65
N ASP A 40 -2.51 24.98 -14.43
CA ASP A 40 -1.43 25.38 -13.52
C ASP A 40 -0.22 24.43 -13.52
N ILE A 41 -0.18 23.42 -14.39
CA ILE A 41 0.99 22.54 -14.52
C ILE A 41 2.16 23.33 -15.17
N PRO A 42 3.23 23.65 -14.43
CA PRO A 42 4.32 24.47 -14.96
C PRO A 42 5.28 23.64 -15.83
N ASP A 43 6.11 24.33 -16.62
CA ASP A 43 7.27 23.71 -17.26
C ASP A 43 8.19 23.08 -16.20
N GLY A 44 8.80 21.94 -16.53
CA GLY A 44 9.69 21.24 -15.60
C GLY A 44 8.98 20.37 -14.56
N ALA A 45 7.64 20.36 -14.51
CA ALA A 45 6.89 19.55 -13.56
C ALA A 45 7.19 18.05 -13.68
N LYS A 46 7.18 17.37 -12.54
CA LYS A 46 7.22 15.91 -12.45
C LYS A 46 5.80 15.35 -12.40
N LEU A 47 5.43 14.58 -13.41
CA LEU A 47 4.09 14.02 -13.56
C LEU A 47 4.12 12.51 -13.31
N LEU A 48 3.20 12.01 -12.48
CA LEU A 48 2.83 10.60 -12.49
C LEU A 48 1.68 10.42 -13.48
N VAL A 49 1.80 9.49 -14.43
CA VAL A 49 0.77 9.28 -15.46
C VAL A 49 0.38 7.81 -15.46
N GLY A 50 -0.87 7.54 -15.07
CA GLY A 50 -1.39 6.19 -14.96
C GLY A 50 -1.62 5.50 -16.30
N GLY A 51 -1.80 4.17 -16.24
CA GLY A 51 -2.03 3.32 -17.40
C GLY A 51 -1.00 2.20 -17.56
N PHE A 52 -1.37 1.19 -18.37
CA PHE A 52 -0.50 0.08 -18.76
C PHE A 52 -0.64 -0.16 -20.27
N GLY A 53 0.43 0.12 -21.03
CA GLY A 53 0.31 0.31 -22.48
C GLY A 53 -0.66 1.46 -22.78
N ILE A 54 -1.79 1.14 -23.41
CA ILE A 54 -2.89 2.09 -23.65
C ILE A 54 -4.17 1.84 -22.84
N CYS A 55 -4.18 0.82 -21.97
CA CYS A 55 -5.29 0.52 -21.06
C CYS A 55 -5.26 1.44 -19.84
N GLY A 56 -6.35 2.17 -19.60
CA GLY A 56 -6.47 3.10 -18.47
C GLY A 56 -5.59 4.33 -18.58
N LEU A 57 -5.34 4.85 -19.79
CA LEU A 57 -4.63 6.13 -19.97
C LEU A 57 -5.57 7.32 -19.74
N PRO A 58 -5.09 8.41 -19.10
CA PRO A 58 -5.84 9.65 -18.96
C PRO A 58 -5.81 10.50 -20.24
N GLU A 59 -6.51 10.05 -21.29
CA GLU A 59 -6.37 10.58 -22.65
C GLU A 59 -6.83 12.03 -22.82
N ASN A 60 -7.85 12.48 -22.08
CA ASN A 60 -8.33 13.86 -22.14
C ASN A 60 -7.33 14.81 -21.47
N LEU A 61 -6.84 14.45 -20.29
CA LEU A 61 -5.82 15.23 -19.56
C LEU A 61 -4.51 15.34 -20.35
N ILE A 62 -4.06 14.23 -20.96
CA ILE A 62 -2.86 14.23 -21.81
C ILE A 62 -3.08 15.13 -23.04
N THR A 63 -4.25 15.07 -23.67
CA THR A 63 -4.58 15.92 -24.83
C THR A 63 -4.60 17.40 -24.45
N ALA A 64 -5.22 17.75 -23.33
CA ALA A 64 -5.23 19.11 -22.80
C ALA A 64 -3.81 19.63 -22.51
N LEU A 65 -2.96 18.80 -21.88
CA LEU A 65 -1.57 19.16 -21.61
C LEU A 65 -0.74 19.28 -22.90
N SER A 66 -1.01 18.44 -23.91
CA SER A 66 -0.40 18.54 -25.24
C SER A 66 -0.77 19.84 -25.93
N LYS A 67 -2.02 20.27 -25.83
CA LYS A 67 -2.52 21.54 -26.37
C LYS A 67 -1.92 22.74 -25.65
N LYS A 68 -1.84 22.69 -24.32
CA LYS A 68 -1.23 23.73 -23.47
C LYS A 68 0.25 23.97 -23.82
N GLY A 69 0.96 22.92 -24.24
CA GLY A 69 2.36 23.04 -24.69
C GLY A 69 3.39 23.13 -23.57
N THR A 70 3.04 22.74 -22.34
CA THR A 70 3.98 22.65 -21.19
C THR A 70 5.19 21.79 -21.56
N LYS A 71 6.41 22.27 -21.29
CA LYS A 71 7.67 21.64 -21.70
C LYS A 71 8.51 21.17 -20.53
N ASN A 72 9.60 20.48 -20.87
CA ASN A 72 10.62 19.99 -19.95
C ASN A 72 10.09 19.03 -18.87
N LEU A 73 8.99 18.34 -19.15
CA LEU A 73 8.33 17.46 -18.19
C LEU A 73 9.21 16.26 -17.84
N THR A 74 9.18 15.87 -16.56
CA THR A 74 9.63 14.54 -16.12
C THR A 74 8.40 13.66 -15.95
N CYS A 75 8.21 12.68 -16.81
CA CYS A 75 7.06 11.78 -16.76
C CYS A 75 7.46 10.44 -16.14
N VAL A 76 6.77 10.06 -15.07
CA VAL A 76 6.84 8.74 -14.44
C VAL A 76 5.62 7.96 -14.92
N SER A 77 5.86 6.95 -15.75
CA SER A 77 4.81 6.11 -16.34
C SER A 77 5.38 4.74 -16.68
N ASN A 78 4.57 3.68 -16.57
CA ASN A 78 5.03 2.34 -16.91
C ASN A 78 5.54 2.26 -18.36
N ASN A 79 4.78 2.87 -19.28
CA ASN A 79 5.04 2.95 -20.71
C ASN A 79 4.76 4.37 -21.24
N ALA A 80 5.18 4.66 -22.47
CA ALA A 80 4.84 5.91 -23.14
C ALA A 80 3.57 5.84 -24.01
N GLY A 81 2.77 4.76 -23.91
CA GLY A 81 1.70 4.46 -24.86
C GLY A 81 2.26 4.06 -26.23
N THR A 82 1.55 4.38 -27.30
CA THR A 82 2.01 4.18 -28.70
C THR A 82 2.45 5.52 -29.29
N ASP A 83 2.94 5.54 -30.53
CA ASP A 83 3.36 6.79 -31.19
C ASP A 83 2.24 7.84 -31.18
N ASN A 84 0.97 7.43 -31.31
CA ASN A 84 -0.19 8.34 -31.47
C ASN A 84 -1.15 8.39 -30.26
N HIS A 85 -0.92 7.58 -29.22
CA HIS A 85 -1.82 7.52 -28.05
C HIS A 85 -1.03 7.58 -26.74
N GLY A 86 -1.60 8.22 -25.72
CA GLY A 86 -0.93 8.41 -24.43
C GLY A 86 0.23 9.40 -24.52
N LEU A 87 1.31 9.15 -23.78
CA LEU A 87 2.46 10.06 -23.73
C LEU A 87 3.18 10.25 -25.07
N GLY A 88 2.97 9.36 -26.05
CA GLY A 88 3.42 9.54 -27.43
C GLY A 88 3.08 10.91 -28.02
N VAL A 89 1.90 11.44 -27.72
CA VAL A 89 1.46 12.76 -28.22
C VAL A 89 2.26 13.93 -27.62
N LEU A 90 2.81 13.76 -26.41
CA LEU A 90 3.71 14.74 -25.79
C LEU A 90 5.14 14.60 -26.32
N LEU A 91 5.57 13.38 -26.64
CA LEU A 91 6.88 13.10 -27.27
C LEU A 91 6.96 13.69 -28.69
N GLN A 92 5.86 13.59 -29.47
CA GLN A 92 5.76 14.23 -30.79
C GLN A 92 6.05 15.73 -30.74
N LYS A 93 5.55 16.42 -29.69
CA LYS A 93 5.74 17.85 -29.47
C LYS A 93 6.98 18.23 -28.65
N ARG A 94 7.84 17.26 -28.31
CA ARG A 94 9.05 17.47 -27.49
C ARG A 94 8.76 18.13 -26.14
N GLN A 95 7.63 17.80 -25.53
CA GLN A 95 7.23 18.34 -24.22
C GLN A 95 7.89 17.60 -23.05
N ILE A 96 8.34 16.36 -23.28
CA ILE A 96 8.97 15.52 -22.26
C ILE A 96 10.49 15.64 -22.36
N LYS A 97 11.15 15.94 -21.23
CA LYS A 97 12.61 15.92 -21.08
C LYS A 97 13.10 14.56 -20.57
N LYS A 98 12.41 13.99 -19.59
CA LYS A 98 12.81 12.75 -18.91
C LYS A 98 11.64 11.79 -18.76
N MET A 99 11.88 10.51 -19.05
CA MET A 99 10.97 9.41 -18.76
C MET A 99 11.58 8.53 -17.64
N ILE A 100 10.75 8.13 -16.68
CA ILE A 100 11.06 7.07 -15.71
C ILE A 100 10.05 5.96 -15.97
N SER A 101 10.52 4.85 -16.56
CA SER A 101 9.65 3.80 -17.11
C SER A 101 10.26 2.41 -16.99
N SER A 102 9.41 1.39 -17.03
CA SER A 102 9.88 0.00 -17.03
C SER A 102 10.14 -0.53 -18.43
N TYR A 103 9.35 -0.06 -19.41
CA TYR A 103 9.34 -0.61 -20.76
C TYR A 103 8.94 0.45 -21.79
N VAL A 104 9.76 0.59 -22.84
CA VAL A 104 9.55 1.53 -23.96
C VAL A 104 8.31 1.16 -24.77
N GLY A 105 8.03 -0.13 -24.93
CA GLY A 105 6.86 -0.60 -25.67
C GLY A 105 7.01 -0.54 -27.19
N GLU A 106 5.86 -0.60 -27.87
CA GLU A 106 5.72 -0.42 -29.31
C GLU A 106 5.58 1.08 -29.66
N ASN A 107 6.54 1.87 -29.19
CA ASN A 107 6.64 3.31 -29.44
C ASN A 107 7.99 3.61 -30.09
N ALA A 108 8.01 3.63 -31.41
CA ALA A 108 9.23 3.81 -32.20
C ALA A 108 9.80 5.22 -32.02
N LEU A 109 8.92 6.22 -31.89
CA LEU A 109 9.35 7.59 -31.62
C LEU A 109 10.10 7.67 -30.29
N PHE A 110 9.56 7.09 -29.22
CA PHE A 110 10.17 7.09 -27.90
C PHE A 110 11.58 6.47 -27.93
N ALA A 111 11.72 5.29 -28.54
CA ALA A 111 13.00 4.63 -28.72
C ALA A 111 14.00 5.52 -29.48
N ASN A 112 13.56 6.15 -30.56
CA ASN A 112 14.39 7.02 -31.39
C ASN A 112 14.87 8.26 -30.62
N LEU A 113 13.99 8.93 -29.88
CA LEU A 113 14.35 10.12 -29.09
C LEU A 113 15.34 9.80 -27.98
N TYR A 114 15.23 8.63 -27.37
CA TYR A 114 16.18 8.19 -26.37
C TYR A 114 17.55 7.87 -26.99
N LEU A 115 17.58 7.08 -28.07
CA LEU A 115 18.82 6.70 -28.74
C LEU A 115 19.52 7.88 -29.45
N SER A 116 18.78 8.93 -29.83
CA SER A 116 19.33 10.18 -30.38
C SER A 116 19.82 11.16 -29.31
N GLY A 117 19.61 10.87 -28.02
CA GLY A 117 19.99 11.78 -26.93
C GLY A 117 19.06 12.99 -26.76
N GLU A 118 17.89 12.99 -27.41
CA GLU A 118 16.89 14.05 -27.27
C GLU A 118 16.21 14.08 -25.90
N ILE A 119 16.05 12.90 -25.28
CA ILE A 119 15.44 12.75 -23.95
C ILE A 119 16.30 11.87 -23.04
N GLU A 120 16.05 11.99 -21.74
CA GLU A 120 16.56 11.10 -20.70
C GLU A 120 15.57 9.95 -20.46
N LEU A 121 16.05 8.73 -20.25
CA LEU A 121 15.25 7.57 -19.87
C LEU A 121 15.93 6.81 -18.74
N GLU A 122 15.25 6.74 -17.59
CA GLU A 122 15.66 5.92 -16.46
C GLU A 122 14.83 4.64 -16.41
N PHE A 123 15.45 3.50 -16.75
CA PHE A 123 14.81 2.21 -16.60
C PHE A 123 14.64 1.84 -15.13
N THR A 124 13.39 1.59 -14.73
CA THR A 124 13.03 1.11 -13.40
C THR A 124 12.22 -0.17 -13.53
N PRO A 125 12.59 -1.29 -12.89
CA PRO A 125 11.80 -2.52 -12.91
C PRO A 125 10.34 -2.25 -12.56
N GLN A 126 9.40 -2.89 -13.25
CA GLN A 126 7.98 -2.52 -13.17
C GLN A 126 7.43 -2.64 -11.75
N GLY A 127 7.79 -3.70 -11.03
CA GLY A 127 7.38 -3.87 -9.63
C GLY A 127 8.07 -2.88 -8.71
N THR A 128 9.35 -2.59 -8.94
CA THR A 128 10.06 -1.52 -8.21
C THR A 128 9.43 -0.16 -8.46
N LEU A 129 9.03 0.16 -9.71
CA LEU A 129 8.36 1.42 -10.05
C LEU A 129 7.03 1.56 -9.30
N ALA A 130 6.20 0.52 -9.32
CA ALA A 130 4.93 0.50 -8.59
C ALA A 130 5.15 0.69 -7.08
N GLU A 131 6.14 0.01 -6.50
CA GLU A 131 6.44 0.09 -5.06
C GLU A 131 7.05 1.43 -4.67
N LYS A 132 7.93 2.04 -5.49
CA LYS A 132 8.45 3.39 -5.27
C LYS A 132 7.33 4.43 -5.21
N ILE A 133 6.37 4.34 -6.12
CA ILE A 133 5.21 5.23 -6.16
C ILE A 133 4.34 5.02 -4.92
N ARG A 134 4.00 3.78 -4.61
CA ARG A 134 3.20 3.42 -3.42
C ARG A 134 3.89 3.89 -2.12
N ALA A 135 5.20 3.67 -1.99
CA ALA A 135 5.99 4.13 -0.85
C ALA A 135 5.90 5.66 -0.68
N GLY A 136 5.98 6.41 -1.79
CA GLY A 136 5.78 7.86 -1.81
C GLY A 136 4.41 8.28 -1.30
N GLY A 137 3.34 7.63 -1.79
CA GLY A 137 1.97 7.86 -1.32
C GLY A 137 1.68 7.39 0.12
N ALA A 138 2.57 6.60 0.71
CA ALA A 138 2.46 6.03 2.06
C ALA A 138 3.41 6.64 3.09
N GLY A 139 4.17 7.68 2.72
CA GLY A 139 5.13 8.34 3.60
C GLY A 139 6.32 7.46 3.99
N ILE A 140 6.75 6.55 3.11
CA ILE A 140 7.92 5.69 3.25
C ILE A 140 8.98 6.21 2.28
N PRO A 141 10.11 6.78 2.75
CA PRO A 141 11.07 7.41 1.86
C PRO A 141 11.93 6.40 1.10
N ALA A 142 12.14 5.21 1.65
CA ALA A 142 12.89 4.13 1.01
C ALA A 142 12.53 2.76 1.57
N PHE A 143 12.76 1.72 0.76
CA PHE A 143 12.54 0.31 1.10
C PHE A 143 13.58 -0.57 0.41
N TYR A 144 13.75 -1.81 0.89
CA TYR A 144 14.63 -2.78 0.25
C TYR A 144 13.86 -3.76 -0.64
N THR A 145 14.43 -4.17 -1.78
CA THR A 145 13.83 -5.12 -2.73
C THR A 145 14.90 -6.06 -3.31
N PRO A 146 14.60 -7.36 -3.55
CA PRO A 146 15.57 -8.27 -4.17
C PRO A 146 15.69 -8.04 -5.68
N THR A 147 14.72 -7.32 -6.26
CA THR A 147 14.69 -6.97 -7.69
C THR A 147 15.94 -6.19 -8.07
N ALA A 148 16.54 -6.57 -9.22
CA ALA A 148 17.72 -5.98 -9.84
C ALA A 148 19.08 -6.22 -9.14
N VAL A 149 19.15 -7.00 -8.05
CA VAL A 149 20.43 -7.40 -7.42
C VAL A 149 21.35 -8.08 -8.45
N GLY A 150 22.62 -7.64 -8.52
CA GLY A 150 23.61 -8.19 -9.45
C GLY A 150 23.37 -7.84 -10.92
N THR A 151 22.60 -6.78 -11.18
CA THR A 151 22.33 -6.28 -12.54
C THR A 151 22.87 -4.86 -12.71
N LEU A 152 22.91 -4.38 -13.96
CA LEU A 152 23.32 -3.02 -14.30
C LEU A 152 22.48 -1.92 -13.59
N LEU A 153 21.24 -2.24 -13.20
CA LEU A 153 20.39 -1.29 -12.48
C LEU A 153 20.73 -1.17 -10.99
N GLN A 154 21.44 -2.16 -10.42
CA GLN A 154 22.00 -2.11 -9.06
C GLN A 154 23.45 -1.63 -9.08
N GLU A 155 24.28 -2.15 -9.98
CA GLU A 155 25.71 -1.82 -10.07
C GLU A 155 25.97 -0.41 -10.62
N GLY A 156 24.97 0.21 -11.24
CA GLY A 156 25.12 1.47 -11.96
C GLY A 156 25.68 1.26 -13.37
N GLY A 157 25.77 2.34 -14.15
CA GLY A 157 26.27 2.28 -15.52
C GLY A 157 25.22 1.99 -16.59
N ALA A 158 23.93 1.94 -16.25
CA ALA A 158 22.86 1.88 -17.24
C ALA A 158 22.76 3.23 -17.98
N PRO A 159 22.61 3.26 -19.32
CA PRO A 159 22.51 4.53 -20.05
C PRO A 159 21.22 5.26 -19.68
N ILE A 160 21.33 6.46 -19.10
CA ILE A 160 20.19 7.36 -18.87
C ILE A 160 20.01 8.32 -20.04
N LYS A 161 21.12 8.78 -20.64
CA LYS A 161 21.08 9.71 -21.77
C LYS A 161 22.22 9.45 -22.73
N TYR A 162 21.91 9.40 -24.02
CA TYR A 162 22.89 9.36 -25.10
C TYR A 162 23.30 10.75 -25.57
N SER A 163 24.43 10.85 -26.25
CA SER A 163 24.88 12.11 -26.84
C SER A 163 24.10 12.44 -28.11
N LYS A 164 23.77 13.72 -28.26
CA LYS A 164 23.15 14.26 -29.48
C LYS A 164 24.11 14.33 -30.65
N THR A 165 25.42 14.45 -30.38
CA THR A 165 26.44 14.71 -31.40
C THR A 165 27.27 13.49 -31.75
N GLU A 166 27.43 12.55 -30.82
CA GLU A 166 28.24 11.34 -31.00
C GLU A 166 27.39 10.07 -30.85
N LYS A 167 27.10 9.41 -31.98
CA LYS A 167 26.21 8.24 -32.01
C LYS A 167 26.71 7.12 -31.08
N GLY A 168 25.85 6.70 -30.15
CA GLY A 168 26.12 5.60 -29.22
C GLY A 168 26.96 6.00 -28.00
N LYS A 169 27.46 7.24 -27.91
CA LYS A 169 28.11 7.75 -26.71
C LYS A 169 27.07 8.02 -25.63
N ILE A 170 27.35 7.60 -24.41
CA ILE A 170 26.48 7.82 -23.24
C ILE A 170 26.97 9.08 -22.52
N GLU A 171 26.07 10.04 -22.30
CA GLU A 171 26.34 11.28 -21.55
C GLU A 171 26.04 11.12 -20.05
N ILE A 172 24.98 10.37 -19.72
CA ILE A 172 24.54 10.19 -18.33
C ILE A 172 24.35 8.70 -18.08
N PHE A 173 25.01 8.22 -17.02
CA PHE A 173 24.91 6.86 -16.52
C PHE A 173 24.08 6.83 -15.23
N SER A 174 23.36 5.73 -15.00
CA SER A 174 22.74 5.45 -13.71
C SER A 174 23.80 5.28 -12.64
N GLN A 175 23.45 5.68 -11.42
CA GLN A 175 24.30 5.52 -10.26
C GLN A 175 24.12 4.12 -9.65
N PRO A 176 25.16 3.56 -9.00
CA PRO A 176 25.02 2.36 -8.20
C PRO A 176 24.04 2.57 -7.05
N LYS A 177 23.37 1.50 -6.63
CA LYS A 177 22.42 1.49 -5.53
C LYS A 177 23.00 0.71 -4.34
N GLU A 178 22.70 1.19 -3.13
CA GLU A 178 23.09 0.51 -1.88
C GLU A 178 22.46 -0.88 -1.81
N THR A 179 23.23 -1.86 -1.35
CA THR A 179 22.73 -3.20 -1.03
C THR A 179 22.89 -3.55 0.45
N LYS A 180 22.05 -4.46 0.94
CA LYS A 180 22.11 -4.97 2.32
C LYS A 180 21.59 -6.41 2.40
N MET A 181 22.21 -7.19 3.29
CA MET A 181 21.82 -8.58 3.54
C MET A 181 20.69 -8.66 4.57
N PHE A 182 19.63 -9.39 4.23
CA PHE A 182 18.56 -9.77 5.16
C PHE A 182 18.31 -11.27 5.03
N ASN A 183 18.40 -12.02 6.13
CA ASN A 183 18.15 -13.46 6.16
C ASN A 183 18.93 -14.26 5.10
N GLY A 184 20.19 -13.88 4.84
CA GLY A 184 21.05 -14.55 3.87
C GLY A 184 20.77 -14.21 2.39
N VAL A 185 19.87 -13.25 2.12
CA VAL A 185 19.59 -12.75 0.77
C VAL A 185 19.99 -11.28 0.68
N GLU A 186 20.59 -10.88 -0.44
CA GLU A 186 20.95 -9.50 -0.73
C GLU A 186 19.75 -8.74 -1.31
N TYR A 187 19.58 -7.47 -0.91
CA TYR A 187 18.52 -6.59 -1.38
C TYR A 187 19.08 -5.22 -1.74
N VAL A 188 18.46 -4.56 -2.71
CA VAL A 188 18.75 -3.18 -3.15
C VAL A 188 17.88 -2.19 -2.39
N LEU A 189 18.45 -1.08 -1.93
CA LEU A 189 17.70 0.07 -1.41
C LEU A 189 17.12 0.88 -2.56
N GLU A 190 15.82 1.15 -2.53
CA GLU A 190 15.13 1.99 -3.49
C GLU A 190 14.41 3.14 -2.79
N GLU A 191 14.65 4.35 -3.26
CA GLU A 191 13.96 5.56 -2.79
C GLU A 191 12.60 5.73 -3.47
N ALA A 192 11.63 6.25 -2.71
CA ALA A 192 10.27 6.52 -3.16
C ALA A 192 10.19 7.57 -4.27
N ILE A 193 9.11 7.51 -5.04
CA ILE A 193 8.79 8.47 -6.09
C ILE A 193 7.46 9.14 -5.75
N THR A 194 7.46 10.48 -5.76
CA THR A 194 6.26 11.32 -5.74
C THR A 194 6.26 12.22 -6.98
N GLY A 195 5.09 12.73 -7.36
CA GLY A 195 4.93 13.71 -8.44
C GLY A 195 4.39 15.05 -7.93
N ASP A 196 4.71 16.11 -8.65
CA ASP A 196 4.06 17.42 -8.45
C ASP A 196 2.57 17.30 -8.80
N TYR A 197 2.29 16.60 -9.90
CA TYR A 197 0.93 16.25 -10.33
C TYR A 197 0.82 14.76 -10.65
N SER A 198 -0.38 14.21 -10.49
CA SER A 198 -0.74 12.87 -10.97
C SER A 198 -1.93 12.97 -11.92
N LEU A 199 -1.79 12.40 -13.12
CA LEU A 199 -2.86 12.32 -14.12
C LEU A 199 -3.39 10.89 -14.13
N ILE A 200 -4.64 10.72 -13.75
CA ILE A 200 -5.24 9.40 -13.45
C ILE A 200 -6.51 9.22 -14.26
N LYS A 201 -6.73 7.98 -14.74
CA LYS A 201 -7.97 7.55 -15.37
C LYS A 201 -8.73 6.60 -14.45
N ALA A 202 -10.00 6.88 -14.18
CA ALA A 202 -10.91 6.00 -13.46
C ALA A 202 -12.25 5.84 -14.19
N GLN A 203 -13.07 4.85 -13.81
CA GLN A 203 -14.37 4.64 -14.45
C GLN A 203 -15.38 5.65 -13.92
N VAL A 204 -15.55 5.68 -12.60
CA VAL A 204 -16.59 6.46 -11.94
C VAL A 204 -16.02 7.18 -10.73
N ALA A 205 -16.52 8.38 -10.47
CA ALA A 205 -16.33 9.09 -9.21
C ALA A 205 -17.68 9.46 -8.57
N ASP A 206 -17.76 9.47 -7.24
CA ASP A 206 -18.84 10.18 -6.57
C ASP A 206 -18.53 11.68 -6.39
N LYS A 207 -19.52 12.47 -5.99
CA LYS A 207 -19.34 13.91 -5.74
C LYS A 207 -18.39 14.23 -4.58
N ASN A 208 -18.16 13.33 -3.63
CA ASN A 208 -17.13 13.50 -2.60
C ASN A 208 -15.72 13.28 -3.16
N GLY A 209 -15.62 12.64 -4.32
CA GLY A 209 -14.37 12.36 -5.02
C GLY A 209 -13.78 10.99 -4.74
N ASN A 210 -14.56 10.07 -4.18
CA ASN A 210 -14.19 8.65 -4.18
C ASN A 210 -14.23 8.12 -5.61
N VAL A 211 -13.28 7.26 -5.99
CA VAL A 211 -13.22 6.72 -7.36
C VAL A 211 -13.12 5.20 -7.38
N CYS A 212 -13.70 4.61 -8.42
CA CYS A 212 -13.59 3.18 -8.74
C CYS A 212 -13.04 3.01 -10.16
N PHE A 213 -12.25 1.95 -10.34
CA PHE A 213 -11.63 1.58 -11.61
C PHE A 213 -12.40 0.44 -12.25
N ASN A 214 -12.37 0.36 -13.58
CA ASN A 214 -12.91 -0.77 -14.32
C ASN A 214 -11.78 -1.73 -14.68
N LYS A 215 -11.84 -2.95 -14.15
CA LYS A 215 -10.94 -4.05 -14.51
C LYS A 215 -9.46 -3.64 -14.46
N THR A 216 -8.67 -4.06 -15.45
CA THR A 216 -7.22 -3.85 -15.49
C THR A 216 -6.81 -2.41 -15.76
N ALA A 217 -7.76 -1.50 -16.02
CA ALA A 217 -7.48 -0.06 -16.13
C ALA A 217 -7.08 0.55 -14.77
N GLY A 218 -7.31 -0.12 -13.64
CA GLY A 218 -6.86 0.33 -12.32
C GLY A 218 -5.35 0.26 -12.07
N ASN A 219 -4.62 -0.53 -12.87
CA ASN A 219 -3.17 -0.80 -12.86
C ASN A 219 -2.28 0.17 -12.03
N PHE A 220 -1.50 1.04 -12.69
CA PHE A 220 -0.69 2.09 -12.06
C PHE A 220 -1.51 3.31 -11.64
N ASN A 221 -2.73 3.46 -12.16
CA ASN A 221 -3.66 4.52 -11.73
C ASN A 221 -3.87 4.50 -10.21
N ALA A 222 -4.05 3.33 -9.61
CA ALA A 222 -4.27 3.18 -8.18
C ALA A 222 -3.10 3.68 -7.31
N PRO A 223 -1.85 3.20 -7.46
CA PRO A 223 -0.73 3.72 -6.66
C PRO A 223 -0.39 5.18 -7.01
N MET A 224 -0.51 5.60 -8.27
CA MET A 224 -0.17 6.98 -8.67
C MET A 224 -1.15 8.02 -8.11
N ALA A 225 -2.44 7.69 -7.99
CA ALA A 225 -3.43 8.59 -7.40
C ALA A 225 -3.06 9.01 -5.95
N LYS A 226 -2.30 8.17 -5.25
CA LYS A 226 -1.89 8.37 -3.85
C LYS A 226 -0.59 9.18 -3.71
N ALA A 227 0.20 9.33 -4.77
CA ALA A 227 1.59 9.81 -4.73
C ALA A 227 1.82 11.18 -5.39
N GLY A 228 0.76 11.83 -5.86
CA GLY A 228 0.76 13.23 -6.30
C GLY A 228 0.62 14.22 -5.14
N LYS A 229 1.24 15.39 -5.29
CA LYS A 229 0.88 16.57 -4.50
C LYS A 229 -0.51 17.08 -4.90
N ILE A 230 -0.79 17.12 -6.22
CA ILE A 230 -2.12 17.38 -6.78
C ILE A 230 -2.49 16.20 -7.70
N THR A 231 -3.51 15.44 -7.34
CA THR A 231 -4.06 14.37 -8.17
C THR A 231 -5.25 14.88 -8.97
N ILE A 232 -5.19 14.68 -10.29
CA ILE A 232 -6.21 15.03 -11.27
C ILE A 232 -6.74 13.73 -11.87
N VAL A 233 -8.01 13.42 -11.61
CA VAL A 233 -8.65 12.20 -12.08
C VAL A 233 -9.66 12.53 -13.17
N GLU A 234 -9.49 11.95 -14.35
CA GLU A 234 -10.55 11.91 -15.35
C GLU A 234 -11.41 10.65 -15.20
N VAL A 235 -12.72 10.84 -15.27
CA VAL A 235 -13.72 9.76 -15.11
C VAL A 235 -14.69 9.72 -16.28
N GLU A 236 -15.28 8.55 -16.52
CA GLU A 236 -16.34 8.36 -17.52
C GLU A 236 -17.70 8.78 -16.98
N GLU A 237 -17.91 8.65 -15.66
CA GLU A 237 -19.16 8.98 -14.99
C GLU A 237 -18.92 9.66 -13.64
N ILE A 238 -19.80 10.60 -13.30
CA ILE A 238 -19.88 11.18 -11.95
C ILE A 238 -21.25 10.84 -11.37
N VAL A 239 -21.27 10.23 -10.19
CA VAL A 239 -22.49 9.78 -9.48
C VAL A 239 -22.71 10.57 -8.18
N GLU A 240 -23.92 10.52 -7.65
CA GLU A 240 -24.24 11.12 -6.35
C GLU A 240 -23.60 10.35 -5.19
N ASN A 241 -23.32 11.05 -4.09
CA ASN A 241 -22.80 10.44 -2.87
C ASN A 241 -23.75 9.36 -2.33
N GLY A 242 -23.19 8.18 -2.08
CA GLY A 242 -23.93 7.00 -1.63
C GLY A 242 -24.40 6.06 -2.75
N GLN A 243 -24.12 6.37 -4.02
CA GLN A 243 -24.30 5.41 -5.12
C GLN A 243 -23.13 4.42 -5.24
N LEU A 244 -21.93 4.78 -4.75
CA LEU A 244 -20.80 3.87 -4.60
C LEU A 244 -20.84 3.18 -3.23
N ASP A 245 -20.65 1.86 -3.18
CA ASP A 245 -20.55 1.11 -1.92
C ASP A 245 -19.24 1.48 -1.20
N PRO A 246 -19.28 1.97 0.06
CA PRO A 246 -18.10 2.29 0.84
C PRO A 246 -17.07 1.15 0.97
N ASN A 247 -17.50 -0.11 0.91
CA ASN A 247 -16.58 -1.27 0.96
C ASN A 247 -15.81 -1.50 -0.34
N HIS A 248 -16.24 -0.91 -1.46
CA HIS A 248 -15.71 -1.18 -2.80
C HIS A 248 -15.09 0.06 -3.47
N ILE A 249 -14.83 1.12 -2.67
CA ILE A 249 -14.09 2.29 -3.14
C ILE A 249 -12.62 1.94 -3.33
N HIS A 250 -12.08 2.19 -4.53
CA HIS A 250 -10.68 1.87 -4.83
C HIS A 250 -9.72 2.98 -4.36
N ILE A 251 -10.07 4.25 -4.59
CA ILE A 251 -9.31 5.39 -4.06
C ILE A 251 -10.26 6.32 -3.30
N PRO A 252 -10.11 6.41 -1.97
CA PRO A 252 -10.84 7.36 -1.13
C PRO A 252 -10.65 8.82 -1.56
N SER A 253 -11.68 9.64 -1.35
CA SER A 253 -11.73 11.06 -1.72
C SER A 253 -10.51 11.89 -1.29
N ILE A 254 -9.91 11.55 -0.15
CA ILE A 254 -8.75 12.25 0.42
C ILE A 254 -7.54 12.34 -0.52
N TYR A 255 -7.45 11.45 -1.52
CA TYR A 255 -6.35 11.45 -2.48
C TYR A 255 -6.63 12.29 -3.74
N ASN A 256 -7.88 12.65 -4.04
CA ASN A 256 -8.28 13.17 -5.34
C ASN A 256 -8.64 14.66 -5.24
N GLN A 257 -7.72 15.55 -5.63
CA GLN A 257 -7.93 17.00 -5.51
C GLN A 257 -8.76 17.59 -6.65
N ARG A 258 -8.70 16.99 -7.85
CA ARG A 258 -9.44 17.46 -9.03
C ARG A 258 -10.08 16.29 -9.75
N ILE A 259 -11.34 16.46 -10.14
CA ILE A 259 -12.08 15.46 -10.92
C ILE A 259 -12.61 16.13 -12.18
N VAL A 260 -12.42 15.50 -13.32
CA VAL A 260 -12.95 15.95 -14.61
C VAL A 260 -13.79 14.85 -15.23
N LEU A 261 -14.96 15.21 -15.74
CA LEU A 261 -15.75 14.31 -16.57
C LEU A 261 -15.13 14.29 -17.97
N GLY A 262 -14.43 13.20 -18.30
CA GLY A 262 -13.85 13.02 -19.63
C GLY A 262 -14.94 12.89 -20.69
N LYS A 263 -14.65 13.35 -21.91
CA LYS A 263 -15.59 13.32 -23.03
C LYS A 263 -14.96 12.54 -24.18
N ASN A 264 -15.80 11.92 -25.03
CA ASN A 264 -15.39 11.31 -26.30
C ASN A 264 -14.24 10.30 -26.17
N TYR A 265 -14.31 9.41 -25.17
CA TYR A 265 -13.31 8.37 -24.96
C TYR A 265 -13.14 7.48 -26.21
N ILE A 266 -11.90 7.30 -26.67
CA ILE A 266 -11.58 6.44 -27.83
C ILE A 266 -11.36 4.99 -27.36
N LYS A 267 -10.64 4.81 -26.25
CA LYS A 267 -10.25 3.51 -25.67
C LYS A 267 -9.75 2.48 -26.71
N PRO A 268 -8.68 2.79 -27.45
CA PRO A 268 -8.13 1.86 -28.44
C PRO A 268 -7.58 0.59 -27.79
N ILE A 269 -7.63 -0.52 -28.53
CA ILE A 269 -7.00 -1.79 -28.15
C ILE A 269 -5.70 -1.95 -28.93
N GLU A 270 -4.58 -2.16 -28.23
CA GLU A 270 -3.25 -2.25 -28.85
C GLU A 270 -3.14 -3.53 -29.69
N LYS A 271 -3.58 -4.68 -29.15
CA LYS A 271 -3.57 -5.97 -29.82
C LYS A 271 -4.93 -6.67 -29.66
N PRO A 272 -5.85 -6.50 -30.62
CA PRO A 272 -7.16 -7.15 -30.58
C PRO A 272 -7.01 -8.61 -31.00
N MET A 273 -6.70 -9.48 -30.03
CA MET A 273 -6.59 -10.93 -30.23
C MET A 273 -7.95 -11.60 -29.97
N PHE A 274 -8.30 -12.60 -30.78
CA PHE A 274 -9.56 -13.32 -30.69
C PHE A 274 -9.36 -14.83 -30.55
N LYS A 275 -10.38 -15.53 -30.08
CA LYS A 275 -10.38 -17.01 -29.96
C LYS A 275 -10.11 -17.73 -31.29
N THR A 276 -10.47 -17.15 -32.43
CA THR A 276 -10.14 -17.69 -33.76
C THR A 276 -8.64 -17.61 -34.07
N ASP A 277 -7.93 -16.68 -33.43
CA ASP A 277 -6.48 -16.50 -33.60
C ASP A 277 -5.69 -17.50 -32.75
N SER A 278 -6.32 -18.07 -31.70
CA SER A 278 -5.78 -19.16 -30.90
C SER A 278 -6.24 -20.55 -31.33
N ALA A 279 -7.18 -20.66 -32.27
CA ALA A 279 -7.61 -21.94 -32.81
C ALA A 279 -6.40 -22.65 -33.43
N ALA A 280 -6.11 -23.87 -32.94
CA ALA A 280 -5.03 -24.70 -33.45
C ALA A 280 -5.21 -24.88 -34.96
N LYS A 281 -4.48 -24.11 -35.76
CA LYS A 281 -4.12 -24.57 -37.10
C LYS A 281 -3.43 -25.92 -36.89
N GLU A 282 -3.66 -26.90 -37.76
CA GLU A 282 -2.77 -28.07 -37.82
C GLU A 282 -1.36 -27.53 -38.06
N LEU A 283 -0.59 -27.41 -36.98
CA LEU A 283 0.70 -26.75 -36.98
C LEU A 283 1.76 -27.80 -37.38
N PRO A 284 2.79 -27.40 -38.16
CA PRO A 284 3.82 -28.34 -38.59
C PRO A 284 4.45 -29.04 -37.38
N LYS A 285 4.58 -30.38 -37.44
CA LYS A 285 5.21 -31.22 -36.40
C LYS A 285 6.65 -30.80 -36.00
N ASN A 286 7.28 -29.87 -36.72
CA ASN A 286 8.69 -29.44 -36.56
C ASN A 286 8.89 -27.97 -36.15
N ASP A 287 7.88 -27.26 -35.62
CA ASP A 287 8.11 -25.90 -35.08
C ASP A 287 8.76 -25.96 -33.68
N CYS A 288 10.01 -25.49 -33.58
CA CYS A 288 10.78 -25.43 -32.34
C CYS A 288 10.01 -24.79 -31.17
N ARG A 289 9.21 -23.75 -31.43
CA ARG A 289 8.48 -23.05 -30.37
C ARG A 289 7.39 -23.91 -29.75
N ASN A 290 6.71 -24.71 -30.56
CA ASN A 290 5.66 -25.62 -30.10
C ASN A 290 6.25 -26.84 -29.37
N ILE A 291 7.40 -27.34 -29.81
CA ILE A 291 8.16 -28.38 -29.08
C ILE A 291 8.47 -27.89 -27.67
N ILE A 292 9.07 -26.70 -27.56
CA ILE A 292 9.41 -26.11 -26.26
C ILE A 292 8.15 -25.90 -25.41
N ALA A 293 7.09 -25.32 -25.98
CA ALA A 293 5.86 -25.03 -25.25
C ALA A 293 5.15 -26.30 -24.74
N SER A 294 5.09 -27.35 -25.58
CA SER A 294 4.47 -28.62 -25.19
C SER A 294 5.24 -29.31 -24.07
N ARG A 295 6.58 -29.30 -24.11
CA ARG A 295 7.40 -29.81 -22.99
C ARG A 295 7.24 -28.96 -21.75
N ALA A 296 7.25 -27.64 -21.89
CA ALA A 296 7.14 -26.72 -20.77
C ALA A 296 5.78 -26.83 -20.04
N ALA A 297 4.70 -27.20 -20.74
CA ALA A 297 3.40 -27.45 -20.12
C ALA A 297 3.40 -28.62 -19.11
N LEU A 298 4.36 -29.56 -19.22
CA LEU A 298 4.54 -30.64 -18.25
C LEU A 298 5.11 -30.17 -16.90
N GLU A 299 5.51 -28.90 -16.79
CA GLU A 299 5.94 -28.31 -15.51
C GLU A 299 4.77 -27.87 -14.64
N PHE A 300 3.55 -27.88 -15.17
CA PHE A 300 2.36 -27.44 -14.44
C PHE A 300 1.72 -28.58 -13.64
N GLU A 301 1.27 -28.22 -12.44
CA GLU A 301 0.48 -29.08 -11.56
C GLU A 301 -0.93 -28.50 -11.41
N ASP A 302 -1.90 -29.35 -11.05
CA ASP A 302 -3.26 -28.90 -10.77
C ASP A 302 -3.30 -27.95 -9.57
N GLY A 303 -4.02 -26.84 -9.69
CA GLY A 303 -4.10 -25.76 -8.70
C GLY A 303 -2.91 -24.79 -8.69
N MET A 304 -1.93 -24.94 -9.60
CA MET A 304 -0.70 -24.13 -9.58
C MET A 304 -0.95 -22.66 -9.99
N TYR A 305 -0.32 -21.73 -9.27
CA TYR A 305 -0.24 -20.31 -9.65
C TYR A 305 1.01 -20.03 -10.46
N ILE A 306 0.82 -19.50 -11.67
CA ILE A 306 1.92 -19.28 -12.61
C ILE A 306 1.93 -17.85 -13.15
N ASN A 307 3.11 -17.40 -13.57
CA ASN A 307 3.26 -16.23 -14.43
C ASN A 307 4.02 -16.62 -15.70
N LEU A 308 3.52 -16.15 -16.85
CA LEU A 308 4.05 -16.46 -18.17
C LEU A 308 4.52 -15.18 -18.85
N GLY A 309 5.81 -15.12 -19.16
CA GLY A 309 6.37 -14.08 -20.02
C GLY A 309 5.88 -14.19 -21.46
N ILE A 310 5.87 -13.07 -22.17
CA ILE A 310 5.49 -13.04 -23.60
C ILE A 310 6.37 -14.01 -24.43
N GLY A 311 5.77 -14.65 -25.44
CA GLY A 311 6.50 -15.44 -26.43
C GLY A 311 6.19 -16.93 -26.38
N ILE A 312 7.20 -17.77 -26.10
CA ILE A 312 7.00 -19.22 -25.94
C ILE A 312 6.17 -19.55 -24.69
N PRO A 313 6.38 -18.92 -23.51
CA PRO A 313 5.60 -19.27 -22.32
C PRO A 313 4.10 -19.07 -22.52
N THR A 314 3.65 -18.03 -23.23
CA THR A 314 2.23 -17.81 -23.55
C THR A 314 1.58 -18.87 -24.44
N LEU A 315 2.36 -19.76 -25.06
CA LEU A 315 1.83 -20.91 -25.83
C LEU A 315 1.57 -22.13 -24.94
N THR A 316 2.21 -22.22 -23.77
CA THR A 316 2.12 -23.38 -22.88
C THR A 316 0.72 -23.72 -22.39
N PRO A 317 -0.21 -22.76 -22.15
CA PRO A 317 -1.57 -23.10 -21.73
C PRO A 317 -2.33 -23.98 -22.73
N ASN A 318 -1.99 -23.93 -24.02
CA ASN A 318 -2.63 -24.75 -25.06
C ASN A 318 -2.32 -26.24 -24.95
N TYR A 319 -1.29 -26.62 -24.18
CA TYR A 319 -0.82 -27.99 -24.01
C TYR A 319 -1.08 -28.55 -22.60
N VAL A 320 -1.73 -27.76 -21.73
CA VAL A 320 -2.13 -28.22 -20.39
C VAL A 320 -3.10 -29.41 -20.52
N PRO A 321 -2.87 -30.52 -19.81
CA PRO A 321 -3.78 -31.67 -19.85
C PRO A 321 -5.22 -31.29 -19.47
N LYS A 322 -6.20 -31.94 -20.11
CA LYS A 322 -7.60 -31.75 -19.74
C LYS A 322 -7.82 -32.13 -18.28
N GLY A 323 -8.55 -31.29 -17.55
CA GLY A 323 -8.87 -31.49 -16.13
C GLY A 323 -7.91 -30.81 -15.16
N TYR A 324 -6.79 -30.26 -15.63
CA TYR A 324 -5.92 -29.43 -14.80
C TYR A 324 -6.47 -28.00 -14.73
N THR A 325 -6.47 -27.42 -13.54
CA THR A 325 -6.73 -26.01 -13.30
C THR A 325 -5.40 -25.32 -13.01
N VAL A 326 -5.05 -24.31 -13.83
CA VAL A 326 -3.83 -23.52 -13.62
C VAL A 326 -4.21 -22.05 -13.57
N HIS A 327 -3.83 -21.37 -12.49
CA HIS A 327 -4.17 -19.97 -12.26
C HIS A 327 -3.09 -19.07 -12.86
N LEU A 328 -3.38 -18.50 -14.03
CA LEU A 328 -2.49 -17.55 -14.69
C LEU A 328 -2.59 -16.16 -14.05
N GLN A 329 -1.48 -15.68 -13.50
CA GLN A 329 -1.31 -14.31 -13.04
C GLN A 329 -0.72 -13.45 -14.16
N SER A 330 -1.27 -12.26 -14.35
CA SER A 330 -0.78 -11.23 -15.25
C SER A 330 -0.35 -10.00 -14.44
N GLU A 331 0.87 -9.53 -14.68
CA GLU A 331 1.55 -8.49 -13.90
C GLU A 331 0.89 -7.11 -13.94
N ASN A 332 -0.06 -6.88 -14.85
CA ASN A 332 -0.90 -5.68 -14.89
C ASN A 332 -2.12 -5.73 -13.96
N GLY A 333 -2.30 -6.83 -13.21
CA GLY A 333 -3.26 -6.91 -12.12
C GLY A 333 -4.39 -7.92 -12.30
N VAL A 334 -4.15 -9.08 -12.92
CA VAL A 334 -5.16 -10.15 -13.02
C VAL A 334 -4.61 -11.45 -12.43
N ILE A 335 -5.42 -12.16 -11.65
CA ILE A 335 -5.20 -13.55 -11.26
C ILE A 335 -6.40 -14.34 -11.80
N GLY A 336 -6.14 -15.38 -12.59
CA GLY A 336 -7.20 -16.12 -13.29
C GLY A 336 -7.51 -15.56 -14.68
N VAL A 337 -6.46 -15.26 -15.48
CA VAL A 337 -6.62 -14.84 -16.88
C VAL A 337 -7.29 -15.96 -17.69
N GLY A 338 -8.35 -15.61 -18.42
CA GLY A 338 -9.05 -16.50 -19.33
C GLY A 338 -8.51 -16.47 -20.76
N PRO A 339 -9.13 -17.23 -21.68
CA PRO A 339 -8.77 -17.23 -23.09
C PRO A 339 -9.03 -15.87 -23.75
N TYR A 340 -8.57 -15.71 -24.99
CA TYR A 340 -8.96 -14.56 -25.82
C TYR A 340 -10.48 -14.49 -26.01
N PRO A 341 -11.05 -13.27 -26.10
CA PRO A 341 -12.48 -13.07 -26.30
C PRO A 341 -12.94 -13.51 -27.69
N GLU A 342 -14.25 -13.68 -27.84
CA GLU A 342 -14.87 -13.74 -29.17
C GLU A 342 -14.92 -12.33 -29.79
N LYS A 343 -15.02 -12.25 -31.11
CA LYS A 343 -15.13 -10.96 -31.80
C LYS A 343 -16.43 -10.25 -31.39
N GLY A 344 -16.33 -8.98 -31.02
CA GLY A 344 -17.40 -8.18 -30.43
C GLY A 344 -17.47 -8.26 -28.89
N GLN A 345 -16.67 -9.12 -28.25
CA GLN A 345 -16.57 -9.23 -26.79
C GLN A 345 -15.24 -8.69 -26.25
N GLU A 346 -14.36 -8.17 -27.12
CA GLU A 346 -13.13 -7.52 -26.70
C GLU A 346 -13.40 -6.31 -25.79
N CYS A 347 -12.55 -6.15 -24.78
CA CYS A 347 -12.69 -5.09 -23.78
C CYS A 347 -11.37 -4.35 -23.62
N PRO A 348 -11.31 -3.03 -23.91
CA PRO A 348 -10.07 -2.26 -23.80
C PRO A 348 -9.57 -2.10 -22.36
N ASP A 349 -10.46 -2.27 -21.38
CA ASP A 349 -10.12 -2.21 -19.96
C ASP A 349 -9.68 -3.59 -19.40
N LEU A 350 -9.63 -4.64 -20.23
CA LEU A 350 -9.24 -6.00 -19.84
C LEU A 350 -8.20 -6.59 -20.79
N ILE A 351 -6.94 -6.45 -20.41
CA ILE A 351 -5.80 -6.93 -21.19
C ILE A 351 -4.83 -7.77 -20.33
N ASN A 352 -3.97 -8.56 -20.98
CA ASN A 352 -2.84 -9.23 -20.34
C ASN A 352 -1.56 -8.37 -20.39
N ALA A 353 -0.46 -8.89 -19.82
CA ALA A 353 0.86 -8.26 -19.83
C ALA A 353 1.37 -7.93 -21.25
N GLY A 354 1.00 -8.74 -22.24
CA GLY A 354 1.33 -8.60 -23.66
C GLY A 354 0.55 -7.52 -24.40
N LYS A 355 -0.38 -6.82 -23.72
CA LYS A 355 -1.30 -5.81 -24.28
C LYS A 355 -2.39 -6.39 -25.19
N GLU A 356 -2.70 -7.66 -25.00
CA GLU A 356 -3.73 -8.39 -25.75
C GLU A 356 -5.03 -8.43 -24.95
N CYS A 357 -6.17 -8.26 -25.61
CA CYS A 357 -7.47 -8.43 -24.96
C CYS A 357 -7.67 -9.86 -24.50
N VAL A 358 -8.18 -10.04 -23.28
CA VAL A 358 -8.42 -11.35 -22.66
C VAL A 358 -9.79 -11.39 -21.98
N THR A 359 -10.21 -12.58 -21.59
CA THR A 359 -11.36 -12.80 -20.69
C THR A 359 -10.87 -13.14 -19.28
N LEU A 360 -11.80 -13.33 -18.34
CA LEU A 360 -11.51 -13.81 -16.98
C LEU A 360 -12.04 -15.24 -16.83
N LEU A 361 -11.31 -16.08 -16.10
CA LEU A 361 -11.86 -17.33 -15.60
C LEU A 361 -12.75 -17.08 -14.39
N ALA A 362 -13.60 -18.04 -14.08
CA ALA A 362 -14.39 -17.99 -12.85
C ALA A 362 -13.47 -17.96 -11.63
N GLY A 363 -13.81 -17.12 -10.64
CA GLY A 363 -12.97 -16.89 -9.46
C GLY A 363 -11.75 -15.99 -9.72
N ALA A 364 -11.68 -15.30 -10.86
CA ALA A 364 -10.60 -14.35 -11.12
C ALA A 364 -10.62 -13.18 -10.13
N SER A 365 -9.47 -12.53 -9.98
CA SER A 365 -9.33 -11.30 -9.19
C SER A 365 -8.60 -10.23 -9.96
N ILE A 366 -9.00 -8.98 -9.74
CA ILE A 366 -8.35 -7.80 -10.30
C ILE A 366 -7.74 -6.97 -9.19
N VAL A 367 -6.47 -6.60 -9.35
CA VAL A 367 -5.69 -5.86 -8.36
C VAL A 367 -4.89 -4.73 -9.03
N SER A 368 -4.41 -3.78 -8.24
CA SER A 368 -3.50 -2.73 -8.72
C SER A 368 -2.10 -3.28 -9.02
N SER A 369 -1.29 -2.52 -9.74
CA SER A 369 0.07 -2.96 -10.09
C SER A 369 0.97 -3.15 -8.87
N ASP A 370 0.87 -2.30 -7.84
CA ASP A 370 1.65 -2.47 -6.61
C ASP A 370 1.28 -3.77 -5.86
N GLU A 371 0.02 -4.18 -5.87
CA GLU A 371 -0.40 -5.45 -5.27
C GLU A 371 0.00 -6.65 -6.15
N ALA A 372 -0.12 -6.54 -7.48
CA ALA A 372 0.32 -7.59 -8.40
C ALA A 372 1.82 -7.91 -8.23
N PHE A 373 2.66 -6.89 -8.04
CA PHE A 373 4.09 -7.10 -7.78
C PHE A 373 4.41 -7.43 -6.32
N ALA A 374 3.54 -7.10 -5.37
CA ALA A 374 3.63 -7.65 -4.02
C ALA A 374 3.43 -9.18 -4.02
N MET A 375 2.48 -9.69 -4.82
CA MET A 375 2.31 -11.14 -5.03
C MET A 375 3.58 -11.79 -5.62
N ILE A 376 4.12 -11.18 -6.68
CA ILE A 376 5.31 -11.68 -7.37
C ILE A 376 6.53 -11.67 -6.42
N ARG A 377 6.90 -10.50 -5.87
CA ARG A 377 8.08 -10.39 -4.99
C ARG A 377 7.93 -11.13 -3.66
N GLY A 378 6.70 -11.25 -3.17
CA GLY A 378 6.38 -11.98 -1.94
C GLY A 378 6.56 -13.50 -2.04
N GLY A 379 6.78 -14.01 -3.26
CA GLY A 379 6.97 -15.44 -3.52
C GLY A 379 5.66 -16.22 -3.54
N HIS A 380 4.54 -15.56 -3.87
CA HIS A 380 3.22 -16.21 -3.95
C HIS A 380 2.98 -16.91 -5.30
N ILE A 381 3.80 -16.60 -6.31
CA ILE A 381 3.79 -17.29 -7.61
C ILE A 381 4.66 -18.55 -7.50
N MET A 382 4.09 -19.71 -7.84
CA MET A 382 4.78 -20.99 -7.72
C MET A 382 5.79 -21.21 -8.85
N VAL A 383 5.42 -20.86 -10.08
CA VAL A 383 6.28 -20.98 -11.27
C VAL A 383 6.23 -19.71 -12.10
N THR A 384 7.42 -19.18 -12.39
CA THR A 384 7.61 -18.12 -13.39
C THR A 384 8.27 -18.75 -14.61
N MET A 385 7.68 -18.55 -15.80
CA MET A 385 8.25 -19.03 -17.05
C MET A 385 8.52 -17.87 -18.02
N LEU A 386 9.76 -17.74 -18.49
CA LEU A 386 10.21 -16.59 -19.28
C LEU A 386 11.00 -17.01 -20.52
N GLY A 387 10.94 -16.18 -21.57
CA GLY A 387 11.85 -16.27 -22.71
C GLY A 387 13.24 -15.71 -22.40
N GLY A 388 14.29 -16.37 -22.87
CA GLY A 388 15.69 -15.99 -22.65
C GLY A 388 16.49 -15.68 -23.93
N LEU A 389 17.38 -14.69 -23.84
CA LEU A 389 18.43 -14.43 -24.84
C LEU A 389 19.69 -15.24 -24.51
N GLU A 390 20.11 -15.23 -23.25
CA GLU A 390 21.23 -16.02 -22.73
C GLU A 390 20.92 -16.53 -21.33
N VAL A 391 21.44 -17.70 -21.00
CA VAL A 391 21.47 -18.26 -19.64
C VAL A 391 22.87 -18.79 -19.37
N ASN A 392 23.41 -18.60 -18.17
CA ASN A 392 24.70 -19.20 -17.81
C ASN A 392 24.57 -20.52 -17.03
N GLN A 393 25.71 -21.19 -16.81
CA GLN A 393 25.77 -22.46 -16.11
C GLN A 393 25.22 -22.45 -14.66
N TYR A 394 25.21 -21.31 -13.98
CA TYR A 394 24.73 -21.16 -12.60
C TYR A 394 23.34 -20.50 -12.51
N GLY A 395 22.74 -20.19 -13.65
CA GLY A 395 21.40 -19.63 -13.76
C GLY A 395 21.32 -18.10 -13.79
N ASP A 396 22.40 -17.40 -14.11
CA ASP A 396 22.31 -16.00 -14.55
C ASP A 396 21.48 -15.93 -15.84
N PHE A 397 20.60 -14.94 -15.91
CA PHE A 397 19.57 -14.86 -16.94
C PHE A 397 19.60 -13.48 -17.60
N ALA A 398 19.56 -13.42 -18.93
CA ALA A 398 19.52 -12.17 -19.70
C ALA A 398 18.43 -12.19 -20.78
N ASN A 399 17.52 -11.19 -20.78
CA ASN A 399 16.48 -11.08 -21.80
C ASN A 399 16.03 -9.65 -22.19
N TRP A 400 16.55 -8.59 -21.57
CA TRP A 400 15.93 -7.26 -21.66
C TRP A 400 16.65 -6.25 -22.56
N MET A 401 17.96 -6.42 -22.80
CA MET A 401 18.77 -5.48 -23.55
C MET A 401 19.84 -6.18 -24.40
N ILE A 402 20.03 -5.68 -25.62
CA ILE A 402 21.24 -5.86 -26.40
C ILE A 402 21.82 -4.46 -26.63
N PRO A 403 22.96 -4.11 -26.00
CA PRO A 403 23.56 -2.79 -26.11
C PRO A 403 23.66 -2.31 -27.57
N ASN A 404 23.28 -1.06 -27.81
CA ASN A 404 23.29 -0.40 -29.13
C ASN A 404 22.41 -1.03 -30.23
N LYS A 405 21.57 -2.02 -29.89
CA LYS A 405 20.71 -2.71 -30.86
C LYS A 405 19.25 -2.81 -30.41
N MET A 406 19.02 -3.29 -29.19
CA MET A 406 17.68 -3.49 -28.65
C MET A 406 17.62 -2.99 -27.21
N VAL A 407 16.86 -1.92 -26.99
CA VAL A 407 16.68 -1.32 -25.67
C VAL A 407 15.18 -1.12 -25.44
N LYS A 408 14.47 -2.23 -25.19
CA LYS A 408 13.02 -2.20 -24.92
C LYS A 408 12.69 -1.95 -23.45
N GLY A 409 13.63 -2.23 -22.54
CA GLY A 409 13.45 -2.10 -21.09
C GLY A 409 13.17 -3.43 -20.41
N VAL A 410 13.17 -3.40 -19.09
CA VAL A 410 13.10 -4.59 -18.22
C VAL A 410 11.68 -5.12 -18.01
N GLY A 411 10.65 -4.26 -18.14
CA GLY A 411 9.27 -4.63 -17.79
C GLY A 411 9.18 -5.25 -16.39
N GLY A 412 8.32 -6.27 -16.23
CA GLY A 412 8.23 -7.08 -15.01
C GLY A 412 9.30 -8.17 -14.84
N ALA A 413 10.17 -8.40 -15.84
CA ALA A 413 11.04 -9.58 -15.87
C ALA A 413 11.99 -9.69 -14.68
N MET A 414 12.55 -8.57 -14.21
CA MET A 414 13.46 -8.58 -13.05
C MET A 414 12.73 -8.91 -11.73
N ASP A 415 11.48 -8.48 -11.57
CA ASP A 415 10.69 -8.81 -10.38
C ASP A 415 10.24 -10.28 -10.39
N LEU A 416 9.87 -10.78 -11.57
CA LEU A 416 9.40 -12.16 -11.76
C LEU A 416 10.45 -13.24 -11.41
N VAL A 417 11.73 -12.87 -11.45
CA VAL A 417 12.85 -13.78 -11.16
C VAL A 417 13.53 -13.49 -9.81
N SER A 418 13.12 -12.44 -9.09
CA SER A 418 13.84 -11.97 -7.90
C SER A 418 13.34 -12.53 -6.58
N ALA A 419 12.11 -13.06 -6.53
CA ALA A 419 11.55 -13.54 -5.28
C ALA A 419 12.42 -14.67 -4.69
N PRO A 420 12.82 -14.57 -3.40
CA PRO A 420 13.64 -15.59 -2.76
C PRO A 420 12.97 -16.96 -2.80
N GLY A 421 13.64 -17.94 -3.42
CA GLY A 421 13.10 -19.30 -3.57
C GLY A 421 12.16 -19.51 -4.76
N ALA A 422 11.97 -18.51 -5.63
CA ALA A 422 11.15 -18.67 -6.84
C ALA A 422 11.70 -19.76 -7.75
N ARG A 423 10.78 -20.59 -8.30
CA ARG A 423 11.09 -21.54 -9.37
C ARG A 423 10.96 -20.83 -10.71
N VAL A 424 12.10 -20.56 -11.36
CA VAL A 424 12.17 -19.85 -12.64
C VAL A 424 12.56 -20.82 -13.75
N ILE A 425 11.70 -20.92 -14.76
CA ILE A 425 11.90 -21.78 -15.92
C ILE A 425 12.16 -20.91 -17.14
N VAL A 426 13.30 -21.10 -17.80
CA VAL A 426 13.64 -20.38 -19.02
C VAL A 426 13.29 -21.26 -20.22
N THR A 427 12.34 -20.81 -21.04
CA THR A 427 11.99 -21.46 -22.32
C THR A 427 12.62 -20.70 -23.47
N MET A 428 13.52 -21.33 -24.21
CA MET A 428 14.22 -20.65 -25.30
C MET A 428 14.72 -21.60 -26.37
N GLU A 429 14.88 -21.11 -27.59
CA GLU A 429 15.68 -21.85 -28.59
C GLU A 429 17.12 -22.02 -28.07
N HIS A 430 17.72 -23.19 -28.35
CA HIS A 430 19.02 -23.59 -27.83
C HIS A 430 20.17 -22.75 -28.41
N THR A 431 20.06 -22.41 -29.70
CA THR A 431 21.04 -21.59 -30.42
C THR A 431 20.38 -20.39 -31.10
N ALA A 432 21.14 -19.31 -31.31
CA ALA A 432 20.76 -18.21 -32.19
C ALA A 432 21.72 -18.14 -33.37
N LYS A 433 21.24 -18.38 -34.58
CA LYS A 433 22.06 -18.42 -35.81
C LYS A 433 23.28 -19.35 -35.65
N GLY A 434 23.06 -20.52 -35.03
CA GLY A 434 24.10 -21.53 -34.78
C GLY A 434 25.07 -21.20 -33.64
N LYS A 435 24.89 -20.07 -32.92
CA LYS A 435 25.69 -19.76 -31.72
C LYS A 435 24.96 -20.22 -30.46
N PRO A 436 25.65 -20.83 -29.48
CA PRO A 436 25.04 -21.27 -28.23
C PRO A 436 24.46 -20.08 -27.46
N LYS A 437 23.34 -20.29 -26.79
CA LYS A 437 22.74 -19.31 -25.86
C LYS A 437 22.87 -19.72 -24.39
N ILE A 438 23.21 -21.00 -24.15
CA ILE A 438 23.60 -21.50 -22.84
C ILE A 438 25.12 -21.40 -22.75
N LEU A 439 25.63 -20.58 -21.83
CA LEU A 439 27.04 -20.13 -21.80
C LEU A 439 27.68 -20.37 -20.42
N GLU A 440 29.01 -20.37 -20.33
CA GLU A 440 29.69 -20.32 -19.02
C GLU A 440 29.39 -19.02 -18.26
N LYS A 441 29.29 -17.92 -19.00
CA LYS A 441 28.94 -16.58 -18.50
C LYS A 441 28.12 -15.85 -19.56
N CYS A 442 27.05 -15.18 -19.14
CA CYS A 442 26.30 -14.30 -20.05
C CYS A 442 27.19 -13.13 -20.52
N THR A 443 27.02 -12.76 -21.77
CA THR A 443 27.68 -11.59 -22.38
C THR A 443 26.75 -10.38 -22.41
N LEU A 444 25.43 -10.61 -22.36
CA LEU A 444 24.41 -9.57 -22.32
C LEU A 444 24.13 -9.10 -20.88
N PRO A 445 23.62 -7.87 -20.70
CA PRO A 445 23.20 -7.35 -19.40
C PRO A 445 22.19 -8.27 -18.72
N LEU A 446 22.48 -8.63 -17.47
CA LEU A 446 21.65 -9.55 -16.71
C LEU A 446 20.28 -8.95 -16.39
N THR A 447 19.29 -9.82 -16.35
CA THR A 447 17.94 -9.64 -15.80
C THR A 447 17.91 -10.09 -14.35
N GLY A 448 18.61 -11.19 -14.04
CA GLY A 448 18.79 -11.67 -12.67
C GLY A 448 20.02 -12.57 -12.58
N LYS A 449 20.64 -12.57 -11.39
CA LYS A 449 21.84 -13.37 -11.07
C LYS A 449 21.44 -14.63 -10.30
N ASN A 450 21.90 -15.80 -10.73
CA ASN A 450 21.60 -17.11 -10.12
C ASN A 450 20.08 -17.34 -9.89
N VAL A 451 19.25 -17.05 -10.89
CA VAL A 451 17.78 -17.09 -10.79
C VAL A 451 17.16 -18.29 -11.49
N ALA A 452 17.69 -18.72 -12.64
CA ALA A 452 17.11 -19.83 -13.39
C ALA A 452 17.23 -21.14 -12.61
N SER A 453 16.13 -21.88 -12.54
CA SER A 453 16.04 -23.22 -11.91
C SER A 453 16.07 -24.33 -12.96
N ARG A 454 15.50 -24.07 -14.15
CA ARG A 454 15.43 -25.02 -15.27
C ARG A 454 15.51 -24.29 -16.60
N ILE A 455 16.12 -24.91 -17.60
CA ILE A 455 16.19 -24.42 -18.98
C ILE A 455 15.53 -25.47 -19.88
N ILE A 456 14.54 -25.07 -20.67
CA ILE A 456 13.83 -25.91 -21.63
C ILE A 456 14.09 -25.36 -23.03
N THR A 457 14.65 -26.21 -23.89
CA THR A 457 14.93 -25.90 -25.29
C THR A 457 14.28 -26.92 -26.21
N GLU A 458 14.34 -26.70 -27.52
CA GLU A 458 13.90 -27.64 -28.54
C GLU A 458 14.80 -28.88 -28.63
N MET A 459 15.98 -28.87 -27.99
CA MET A 459 16.97 -29.95 -28.04
C MET A 459 17.06 -30.74 -26.73
N ALA A 460 16.97 -30.06 -25.59
CA ALA A 460 17.29 -30.61 -24.27
C ALA A 460 16.63 -29.84 -23.12
N VAL A 461 16.55 -30.50 -21.96
CA VAL A 461 16.16 -29.90 -20.68
C VAL A 461 17.33 -29.99 -19.69
N PHE A 462 17.63 -28.86 -19.03
CA PHE A 462 18.65 -28.78 -17.99
C PHE A 462 18.05 -28.32 -16.67
N ASP A 463 18.41 -29.01 -15.59
CA ASP A 463 18.30 -28.48 -14.24
C ASP A 463 19.51 -27.62 -13.89
N VAL A 464 19.28 -26.55 -13.15
CA VAL A 464 20.29 -25.55 -12.82
C VAL A 464 20.50 -25.52 -11.32
N CYS A 465 21.69 -25.94 -10.88
CA CYS A 465 22.14 -25.77 -9.50
C CYS A 465 23.01 -24.52 -9.39
N LYS A 466 22.63 -23.58 -8.51
CA LYS A 466 23.36 -22.32 -8.28
C LYS A 466 24.82 -22.51 -7.83
N LYS A 467 25.20 -23.72 -7.41
CA LYS A 467 26.56 -24.09 -6.98
C LYS A 467 27.22 -25.11 -7.90
N GLU A 468 26.48 -26.12 -8.34
CA GLU A 468 27.06 -27.26 -9.08
C GLU A 468 26.96 -27.12 -10.61
N GLY A 469 26.24 -26.10 -11.09
CA GLY A 469 26.07 -25.85 -12.52
C GLY A 469 24.90 -26.62 -13.14
N LEU A 470 25.00 -26.88 -14.44
CA LEU A 470 23.95 -27.50 -15.24
C LEU A 470 23.97 -29.04 -15.12
N THR A 471 22.78 -29.63 -15.05
CA THR A 471 22.56 -31.08 -15.18
C THR A 471 21.61 -31.32 -16.34
N LEU A 472 22.07 -32.03 -17.37
CA LEU A 472 21.24 -32.46 -18.50
C LEU A 472 20.35 -33.62 -18.03
N ILE A 473 19.03 -33.41 -18.08
CA ILE A 473 18.03 -34.38 -17.60
C ILE A 473 17.18 -34.99 -18.72
N GLU A 474 17.02 -34.30 -19.85
CA GLU A 474 16.30 -34.83 -21.02
C GLU A 474 16.97 -34.39 -22.32
N VAL A 475 16.92 -35.26 -23.32
CA VAL A 475 17.40 -35.02 -24.69
C VAL A 475 16.27 -35.40 -25.64
N ARG A 476 16.06 -34.62 -26.70
CA ARG A 476 15.09 -34.96 -27.75
C ARG A 476 15.47 -36.30 -28.41
N GLU A 477 14.48 -37.12 -28.73
CA GLU A 477 14.66 -38.52 -29.16
C GLU A 477 15.60 -38.76 -30.36
N ASP A 478 15.74 -37.76 -31.25
CA ASP A 478 16.56 -37.81 -32.46
C ASP A 478 17.97 -37.19 -32.27
N LEU A 479 18.34 -36.77 -31.05
CA LEU A 479 19.62 -36.14 -30.73
C LEU A 479 20.42 -36.95 -29.72
N THR A 480 21.74 -36.77 -29.72
CA THR A 480 22.66 -37.38 -28.76
C THR A 480 23.19 -36.35 -27.75
N VAL A 481 23.74 -36.83 -26.62
CA VAL A 481 24.43 -35.96 -25.65
C VAL A 481 25.59 -35.19 -26.30
N GLU A 482 26.27 -35.77 -27.29
CA GLU A 482 27.35 -35.09 -28.02
C GLU A 482 26.82 -33.94 -28.89
N ASP A 483 25.64 -34.08 -29.48
CA ASP A 483 24.97 -32.98 -30.19
C ASP A 483 24.64 -31.83 -29.24
N ILE A 484 24.20 -32.15 -28.02
CA ILE A 484 23.95 -31.15 -26.98
C ILE A 484 25.25 -30.46 -26.57
N LYS A 485 26.33 -31.20 -26.32
CA LYS A 485 27.65 -30.64 -25.99
C LYS A 485 28.15 -29.69 -27.07
N LYS A 486 28.01 -30.05 -28.35
CA LYS A 486 28.43 -29.22 -29.49
C LYS A 486 27.68 -27.88 -29.57
N ASN A 487 26.43 -27.83 -29.10
CA ASN A 487 25.56 -26.66 -29.19
C ASN A 487 25.37 -25.92 -27.85
N THR A 488 26.04 -26.37 -26.78
CA THR A 488 26.03 -25.74 -25.45
C THR A 488 27.41 -25.15 -25.16
N GLY A 489 27.48 -23.85 -24.89
CA GLY A 489 28.74 -23.14 -24.58
C GLY A 489 29.13 -23.18 -23.11
N ALA A 490 28.65 -24.19 -22.36
CA ALA A 490 28.83 -24.33 -20.92
C ALA A 490 29.01 -25.81 -20.54
N PRO A 491 29.80 -26.14 -19.52
CA PRO A 491 29.90 -27.50 -19.03
C PRO A 491 28.60 -27.92 -18.34
N PHE A 492 28.25 -29.20 -18.45
CA PHE A 492 27.11 -29.80 -17.76
C PHE A 492 27.40 -31.26 -17.38
N LYS A 493 26.75 -31.72 -16.31
CA LYS A 493 26.71 -33.14 -15.93
C LYS A 493 25.63 -33.82 -16.75
N ALA A 494 25.93 -34.96 -17.37
CA ALA A 494 24.92 -35.83 -17.97
C ALA A 494 24.55 -36.91 -16.94
N VAL A 495 23.25 -37.11 -16.69
CA VAL A 495 22.80 -38.25 -15.88
C VAL A 495 22.89 -39.50 -16.76
N TYR A 496 23.91 -40.33 -16.53
CA TYR A 496 23.93 -41.73 -16.98
C TYR A 496 23.41 -42.59 -15.82
N ASP A 497 22.40 -43.40 -16.10
CA ASP A 497 21.67 -44.32 -15.21
C ASP A 497 20.69 -43.72 -14.18
N ILE A 498 19.43 -44.14 -14.35
CA ILE A 498 18.37 -44.11 -13.34
C ILE A 498 18.71 -45.17 -12.29
N PRO A 499 18.87 -44.83 -11.00
CA PRO A 499 18.87 -45.85 -9.96
C PRO A 499 17.47 -46.44 -9.85
N ASP A 500 17.36 -47.76 -9.96
CA ASP A 500 16.14 -48.59 -9.77
C ASP A 500 15.53 -48.53 -8.35
N ASN A 501 15.85 -47.52 -7.54
CA ASN A 501 15.27 -47.36 -6.19
C ASN A 501 15.15 -45.87 -5.83
N ALA A 502 14.12 -45.21 -6.38
CA ALA A 502 13.67 -43.94 -5.84
C ALA A 502 12.82 -44.19 -4.58
N THR A 503 13.37 -43.82 -3.43
CA THR A 503 12.63 -43.70 -2.18
C THR A 503 11.50 -42.68 -2.34
N ILE A 504 10.26 -43.15 -2.31
CA ILE A 504 9.07 -42.32 -2.19
C ILE A 504 9.07 -41.72 -0.77
N MET A 505 9.33 -40.41 -0.67
CA MET A 505 8.93 -39.66 0.51
C MET A 505 7.45 -39.30 0.38
N PHE A 506 6.61 -39.91 1.20
CA PHE A 506 5.26 -39.42 1.44
C PHE A 506 5.36 -38.09 2.19
N GLY A 507 5.16 -36.98 1.47
CA GLY A 507 4.69 -35.73 2.06
C GLY A 507 3.23 -35.92 2.48
N GLY A 508 3.02 -36.46 3.68
CA GLY A 508 1.69 -36.52 4.27
C GLY A 508 1.16 -35.11 4.52
N PHE A 509 0.21 -34.67 3.70
CA PHE A 509 -0.71 -33.60 4.07
C PHE A 509 -1.57 -34.10 5.24
N GLY A 510 -1.17 -33.70 6.45
CA GLY A 510 -2.03 -33.75 7.61
C GLY A 510 -3.17 -32.76 7.44
N VAL A 511 -4.33 -33.28 7.07
CA VAL A 511 -5.64 -32.61 7.18
C VAL A 511 -5.79 -32.11 8.62
N CYS A 512 -5.81 -30.80 8.81
CA CYS A 512 -6.17 -30.20 10.10
C CYS A 512 -7.35 -29.27 9.84
N GLY A 513 -8.55 -29.84 10.00
CA GLY A 513 -9.76 -29.06 10.14
C GLY A 513 -9.67 -28.22 11.40
N VAL A 514 -10.16 -26.98 11.33
CA VAL A 514 -10.41 -26.17 12.51
C VAL A 514 -11.88 -26.33 12.86
N PRO A 515 -12.17 -26.76 14.09
CA PRO A 515 -13.23 -26.10 14.86
C PRO A 515 -12.80 -25.85 16.32
N GLU A 516 -13.61 -25.09 17.07
CA GLU A 516 -13.44 -24.53 18.43
C GLU A 516 -12.62 -25.32 19.49
N LYS A 517 -12.42 -26.63 19.33
CA LYS A 517 -11.50 -27.45 20.14
C LYS A 517 -10.01 -27.15 19.94
N LEU A 518 -9.60 -26.43 18.89
CA LEU A 518 -8.17 -26.13 18.65
C LEU A 518 -7.56 -25.19 19.71
N ILE A 519 -8.38 -24.30 20.27
CA ILE A 519 -7.99 -23.46 21.42
C ILE A 519 -7.83 -24.29 22.69
N GLU A 520 -8.58 -25.40 22.84
CA GLU A 520 -8.39 -26.39 23.90
C GLU A 520 -7.18 -27.30 23.65
N ALA A 521 -6.92 -27.69 22.39
CA ALA A 521 -5.79 -28.57 22.03
C ALA A 521 -4.41 -27.88 22.10
N ILE A 522 -4.33 -26.56 21.87
CA ILE A 522 -3.12 -25.76 22.12
C ILE A 522 -2.80 -25.72 23.63
N LYS A 523 -3.80 -25.86 24.50
CA LYS A 523 -3.59 -26.01 25.96
C LYS A 523 -3.10 -27.41 26.32
N ASP A 524 -3.61 -28.45 25.66
CA ASP A 524 -3.27 -29.86 25.94
C ASP A 524 -1.94 -30.32 25.35
N LYS A 525 -1.56 -29.83 24.16
CA LYS A 525 -0.25 -30.13 23.56
C LYS A 525 0.73 -29.07 24.02
N ARG A 526 1.68 -29.48 24.85
CA ARG A 526 2.82 -28.69 25.38
C ARG A 526 3.66 -28.05 24.26
N ILE A 527 3.14 -27.07 23.55
CA ILE A 527 3.86 -26.28 22.55
C ILE A 527 4.77 -25.34 23.32
N GLY A 528 6.04 -25.72 23.44
CA GLY A 528 7.08 -24.85 23.98
C GLY A 528 7.42 -23.77 22.96
N ASN A 529 7.26 -22.50 23.35
CA ASN A 529 7.60 -21.28 22.61
C ASN A 529 6.69 -20.95 21.41
N LEU A 530 5.59 -20.23 21.68
CA LEU A 530 4.72 -19.61 20.69
C LEU A 530 5.00 -18.10 20.61
N THR A 531 5.25 -17.57 19.40
CA THR A 531 5.26 -16.11 19.15
C THR A 531 3.92 -15.72 18.52
N CYS A 532 3.14 -14.88 19.21
CA CYS A 532 1.85 -14.40 18.73
C CYS A 532 1.95 -12.92 18.35
N ILE A 533 1.50 -12.57 17.15
CA ILE A 533 1.33 -11.19 16.69
C ILE A 533 -0.16 -10.85 16.81
N SER A 534 -0.50 -9.92 17.71
CA SER A 534 -1.89 -9.46 17.90
C SER A 534 -1.94 -7.94 17.99
N ASN A 535 -2.93 -7.33 17.34
CA ASN A 535 -3.23 -5.90 17.48
C ASN A 535 -4.07 -5.59 18.75
N SER A 536 -4.41 -6.60 19.56
CA SER A 536 -5.08 -6.40 20.84
C SER A 536 -4.38 -7.17 21.96
N ALA A 537 -3.88 -6.43 22.94
CA ALA A 537 -3.45 -7.00 24.21
C ALA A 537 -4.68 -7.16 25.10
N GLY A 538 -5.48 -8.21 24.88
CA GLY A 538 -6.22 -8.76 26.01
C GLY A 538 -5.16 -9.22 27.01
N THR A 539 -5.11 -8.66 28.22
CA THR A 539 -4.17 -9.12 29.26
C THR A 539 -4.45 -10.60 29.51
N PRO A 540 -3.58 -11.51 29.08
CA PRO A 540 -3.82 -12.90 29.33
C PRO A 540 -3.18 -13.22 30.67
N ASP A 541 -4.00 -13.59 31.65
CA ASP A 541 -3.54 -14.13 32.93
C ASP A 541 -3.10 -15.60 32.72
N TYR A 542 -2.13 -15.83 31.81
CA TYR A 542 -1.78 -17.17 31.32
C TYR A 542 -0.55 -17.79 32.00
N GLY A 543 0.04 -17.15 33.02
CA GLY A 543 1.15 -17.76 33.79
C GLY A 543 2.44 -18.06 33.02
N LEU A 544 2.48 -17.82 31.70
CA LEU A 544 3.62 -17.99 30.81
C LEU A 544 4.45 -16.70 30.78
N GLY A 545 5.77 -16.79 30.95
CA GLY A 545 6.66 -15.64 30.80
C GLY A 545 6.62 -15.12 29.36
N LEU A 546 5.80 -14.10 29.09
CA LEU A 546 5.63 -13.48 27.78
C LEU A 546 6.62 -12.33 27.59
N LEU A 547 7.29 -12.33 26.44
CA LEU A 547 8.04 -11.19 25.92
C LEU A 547 7.10 -10.43 24.97
N ILE A 548 6.75 -9.19 25.32
CA ILE A 548 5.89 -8.34 24.48
C ILE A 548 6.73 -7.26 23.82
N GLU A 549 6.76 -7.24 22.48
CA GLU A 549 7.29 -6.12 21.71
C GLU A 549 6.17 -5.10 21.45
N PHE A 550 6.37 -3.87 21.92
CA PHE A 550 5.49 -2.76 21.59
C PHE A 550 5.95 -2.09 20.28
N THR A 551 5.08 -2.08 19.27
CA THR A 551 5.28 -1.37 17.99
C THR A 551 4.11 -0.40 17.73
N PRO A 552 4.33 0.83 17.23
CA PRO A 552 3.24 1.73 16.86
C PRO A 552 2.29 1.05 15.88
N GLN A 553 0.98 1.24 16.02
CA GLN A 553 0.00 0.46 15.26
C GLN A 553 0.17 0.60 13.73
N GLY A 554 0.46 1.80 13.24
CA GLY A 554 0.74 2.01 11.81
C GLY A 554 2.06 1.43 11.33
N THR A 555 3.08 1.41 12.18
CA THR A 555 4.32 0.69 11.91
C THR A 555 4.08 -0.82 11.85
N LEU A 556 3.28 -1.37 12.77
CA LEU A 556 2.91 -2.79 12.76
C LEU A 556 2.15 -3.17 11.48
N ALA A 557 1.17 -2.36 11.06
CA ALA A 557 0.44 -2.58 9.81
C ALA A 557 1.39 -2.61 8.60
N GLU A 558 2.36 -1.69 8.54
CA GLU A 558 3.35 -1.64 7.46
C GLU A 558 4.36 -2.79 7.53
N LYS A 559 4.78 -3.24 8.73
CA LYS A 559 5.66 -4.42 8.90
C LYS A 559 4.99 -5.68 8.35
N ILE A 560 3.71 -5.89 8.66
CA ILE A 560 2.93 -7.03 8.16
C ILE A 560 2.78 -6.93 6.63
N ARG A 561 2.33 -5.77 6.13
CA ARG A 561 2.18 -5.52 4.69
C ARG A 561 3.47 -5.75 3.91
N SER A 562 4.60 -5.23 4.39
CA SER A 562 5.91 -5.39 3.77
C SER A 562 6.35 -6.85 3.72
N GLY A 563 6.05 -7.64 4.77
CA GLY A 563 6.39 -9.05 4.82
C GLY A 563 5.65 -9.88 3.78
N GLY A 564 4.37 -9.58 3.55
CA GLY A 564 3.60 -10.20 2.47
C GLY A 564 4.04 -9.77 1.06
N ALA A 565 4.68 -8.61 0.93
CA ALA A 565 5.14 -8.05 -0.34
C ALA A 565 6.61 -8.38 -0.70
N GLY A 566 7.29 -9.19 0.12
CA GLY A 566 8.71 -9.53 -0.07
C GLY A 566 9.69 -8.39 0.20
N ILE A 567 9.28 -7.37 0.97
CA ILE A 567 10.11 -6.23 1.38
C ILE A 567 10.66 -6.55 2.78
N PRO A 568 11.98 -6.77 2.96
CA PRO A 568 12.50 -7.20 4.25
C PRO A 568 12.62 -6.06 5.28
N ALA A 569 12.76 -4.82 4.80
CA ALA A 569 12.89 -3.64 5.64
C ALA A 569 12.50 -2.35 4.88
N PHE A 570 12.06 -1.35 5.64
CA PHE A 570 11.66 -0.03 5.15
C PHE A 570 11.95 1.05 6.20
N PHE A 571 11.89 2.31 5.80
CA PHE A 571 12.05 3.46 6.70
C PHE A 571 10.71 4.12 7.03
N THR A 572 10.50 4.54 8.27
CA THR A 572 9.26 5.20 8.73
C THR A 572 9.56 6.34 9.70
N PRO A 573 8.81 7.46 9.66
CA PRO A 573 9.00 8.56 10.62
C PRO A 573 8.43 8.19 12.00
N SER A 574 7.53 7.19 12.05
CA SER A 574 6.88 6.74 13.27
C SER A 574 7.87 6.14 14.26
N GLY A 575 7.92 6.72 15.47
CA GLY A 575 8.76 6.25 16.57
C GLY A 575 10.09 6.98 16.74
N TYR A 576 10.47 7.88 15.80
CA TYR A 576 11.63 8.75 15.97
C TYR A 576 11.43 9.72 17.15
N GLY A 577 12.48 9.94 17.97
CA GLY A 577 12.44 10.80 19.15
C GLY A 577 11.63 10.24 20.32
N THR A 578 11.26 8.95 20.28
CA THR A 578 10.47 8.27 21.31
C THR A 578 11.21 7.06 21.88
N VAL A 579 10.61 6.35 22.84
CA VAL A 579 11.15 5.08 23.36
C VAL A 579 11.33 4.00 22.27
N VAL A 580 10.63 4.11 21.14
CA VAL A 580 10.71 3.15 20.02
C VAL A 580 12.04 3.28 19.26
N GLU A 581 12.59 4.50 19.13
CA GLU A 581 13.90 4.76 18.52
C GLU A 581 15.03 4.05 19.29
N CYS A 582 14.92 4.00 20.61
CA CYS A 582 15.91 3.36 21.49
C CYS A 582 15.93 1.83 21.36
N GLY A 583 14.97 1.23 20.65
CA GLY A 583 14.85 -0.19 20.39
C GLY A 583 13.54 -0.79 20.88
N SER A 584 13.00 -1.71 20.08
CA SER A 584 11.80 -2.48 20.35
C SER A 584 11.65 -2.82 21.84
N SER A 585 10.66 -2.22 22.49
CA SER A 585 10.48 -2.23 23.94
C SER A 585 10.02 -3.59 24.41
N VAL A 586 10.94 -4.55 24.48
CA VAL A 586 10.67 -5.87 25.04
C VAL A 586 10.48 -5.67 26.54
N ILE A 587 9.23 -5.70 26.97
CA ILE A 587 8.89 -5.70 28.39
C ILE A 587 8.93 -7.15 28.86
N LYS A 588 9.89 -7.48 29.74
CA LYS A 588 9.92 -8.77 30.41
C LYS A 588 9.00 -8.71 31.63
N PHE A 589 7.90 -9.46 31.59
CA PHE A 589 7.05 -9.63 32.78
C PHE A 589 7.71 -10.62 33.73
N ASN A 590 8.14 -10.14 34.91
CA ASN A 590 8.71 -10.99 35.94
C ASN A 590 7.64 -11.32 37.00
N ASN A 591 7.10 -12.54 36.98
CA ASN A 591 6.00 -12.96 37.86
C ASN A 591 6.31 -12.88 39.37
N LYS A 592 7.57 -12.70 39.76
CA LYS A 592 7.99 -12.59 41.19
C LYS A 592 7.98 -11.16 41.76
N LEU A 593 7.92 -10.13 40.91
CA LEU A 593 7.93 -8.72 41.35
C LEU A 593 6.69 -8.03 40.80
N LYS A 594 5.72 -7.74 41.66
CA LYS A 594 4.53 -6.93 41.33
C LYS A 594 4.97 -5.61 40.65
N GLY A 595 4.90 -5.54 39.31
CA GLY A 595 4.92 -4.30 38.55
C GLY A 595 6.30 -3.75 38.13
N HIS A 596 7.39 -4.52 38.14
CA HIS A 596 8.67 -4.06 37.56
C HIS A 596 8.71 -4.34 36.05
N ILE A 597 8.92 -3.30 35.25
CA ILE A 597 9.03 -3.34 33.79
C ILE A 597 10.49 -3.01 33.44
N ASP A 598 11.25 -4.02 33.01
CA ASP A 598 12.56 -3.79 32.41
C ASP A 598 12.39 -3.54 30.91
N ILE A 599 12.70 -2.32 30.46
CA ILE A 599 12.74 -1.97 29.03
C ILE A 599 14.13 -2.37 28.52
N VAL A 600 14.20 -3.47 27.78
CA VAL A 600 15.42 -3.85 27.05
C VAL A 600 15.31 -3.29 25.64
N SER A 601 16.23 -2.40 25.24
CA SER A 601 16.15 -1.72 23.95
C SER A 601 17.50 -1.76 23.21
N LYS A 602 17.47 -2.16 21.93
CA LYS A 602 18.59 -2.04 20.99
C LYS A 602 18.31 -0.90 20.01
N LYS A 603 19.14 0.14 20.01
CA LYS A 603 18.96 1.33 19.15
C LYS A 603 18.69 0.92 17.70
N LYS A 604 17.59 1.44 17.12
CA LYS A 604 17.25 1.20 15.72
C LYS A 604 18.11 2.06 14.79
N GLU A 605 18.30 1.61 13.54
CA GLU A 605 18.97 2.42 12.53
C GLU A 605 18.11 3.65 12.21
N VAL A 606 18.74 4.82 12.20
CA VAL A 606 18.10 6.09 11.86
C VAL A 606 18.81 6.67 10.65
N ARG A 607 18.04 7.14 9.67
CA ARG A 607 18.56 7.78 8.46
C ARG A 607 17.75 9.02 8.13
N GLN A 608 18.42 10.03 7.59
CA GLN A 608 17.76 11.26 7.16
C GLN A 608 17.40 11.18 5.67
N PHE A 609 16.16 11.52 5.33
CA PHE A 609 15.71 11.71 3.95
C PHE A 609 15.04 13.07 3.86
N ASN A 610 15.51 13.93 2.95
CA ASN A 610 15.00 15.30 2.75
C ASN A 610 14.92 16.11 4.06
N GLY A 611 15.94 16.01 4.92
CA GLY A 611 15.99 16.72 6.20
C GLY A 611 15.20 16.08 7.35
N ILE A 612 14.38 15.06 7.10
CA ILE A 612 13.55 14.38 8.10
C ILE A 612 14.22 13.07 8.52
N ASN A 613 14.23 12.76 9.82
CA ASN A 613 14.76 11.52 10.36
C ASN A 613 13.72 10.40 10.33
N TYR A 614 14.13 9.23 9.86
CA TYR A 614 13.32 8.02 9.76
C TYR A 614 14.03 6.86 10.46
N VAL A 615 13.24 5.98 11.05
CA VAL A 615 13.70 4.75 11.70
C VAL A 615 13.53 3.60 10.72
N MET A 616 14.54 2.74 10.60
CA MET A 616 14.44 1.49 9.83
C MET A 616 13.67 0.44 10.63
N GLU A 617 12.68 -0.18 10.00
CA GLU A 617 11.87 -1.26 10.55
C GLU A 617 12.00 -2.52 9.68
N HIS A 618 11.96 -3.68 10.32
CA HIS A 618 11.98 -4.98 9.64
C HIS A 618 10.57 -5.50 9.42
N ALA A 619 10.31 -6.11 8.28
CA ALA A 619 9.03 -6.71 7.99
C ALA A 619 8.72 -7.92 8.87
N LEU A 620 7.43 -8.28 8.96
CA LEU A 620 6.93 -9.44 9.69
C LEU A 620 6.23 -10.39 8.73
N LYS A 621 6.64 -11.66 8.76
CA LYS A 621 5.97 -12.77 8.07
C LYS A 621 5.73 -13.88 9.09
N ALA A 622 4.51 -14.39 9.17
CA ALA A 622 4.11 -15.43 10.11
C ALA A 622 4.10 -16.81 9.43
N ASP A 623 4.17 -17.88 10.21
CA ASP A 623 3.93 -19.23 9.67
C ASP A 623 2.46 -19.44 9.36
N PHE A 624 1.57 -18.95 10.24
CA PHE A 624 0.12 -19.03 10.08
C PHE A 624 -0.55 -17.68 10.33
N ALA A 625 -1.55 -17.35 9.52
CA ALA A 625 -2.52 -16.29 9.81
C ALA A 625 -3.91 -16.91 10.01
N ILE A 626 -4.62 -16.47 11.06
CA ILE A 626 -6.02 -16.80 11.27
C ILE A 626 -6.79 -15.49 11.21
N ILE A 627 -7.62 -15.34 10.19
CA ILE A 627 -8.33 -14.09 9.90
C ILE A 627 -9.82 -14.33 9.73
N LYS A 628 -10.59 -13.25 9.83
CA LYS A 628 -12.05 -13.29 9.67
C LYS A 628 -12.48 -12.52 8.41
N GLY A 629 -13.10 -13.22 7.47
CA GLY A 629 -13.78 -12.66 6.30
C GLY A 629 -15.28 -12.48 6.52
N TRP A 630 -15.96 -11.79 5.60
CA TRP A 630 -17.42 -11.76 5.55
C TRP A 630 -17.94 -12.82 4.60
N LYS A 631 -17.59 -12.72 3.33
CA LYS A 631 -17.93 -13.71 2.31
C LYS A 631 -16.68 -14.27 1.66
N ALA A 632 -16.71 -15.54 1.30
CA ALA A 632 -15.80 -16.12 0.32
C ALA A 632 -16.56 -16.69 -0.87
N ASP A 633 -15.93 -16.76 -2.04
CA ASP A 633 -16.43 -17.60 -3.14
C ASP A 633 -15.89 -19.04 -3.07
N ARG A 634 -16.30 -19.89 -4.01
CA ARG A 634 -15.83 -21.28 -4.12
C ARG A 634 -14.37 -21.41 -4.55
N TYR A 635 -13.74 -20.31 -4.98
CA TYR A 635 -12.37 -20.28 -5.47
C TYR A 635 -11.38 -19.82 -4.40
N GLY A 636 -11.87 -19.28 -3.28
CA GLY A 636 -11.06 -18.84 -2.14
C GLY A 636 -10.85 -17.33 -2.06
N ASN A 637 -11.51 -16.55 -2.92
CA ASN A 637 -11.50 -15.09 -2.82
C ASN A 637 -12.32 -14.65 -1.61
N VAL A 638 -11.86 -13.61 -0.93
CA VAL A 638 -12.49 -13.12 0.29
C VAL A 638 -12.79 -11.63 0.19
N ILE A 639 -14.00 -11.25 0.62
CA ILE A 639 -14.35 -9.86 0.94
C ILE A 639 -14.60 -9.71 2.45
N PHE A 640 -14.26 -8.52 2.94
CA PHE A 640 -14.44 -8.11 4.33
C PHE A 640 -15.61 -7.13 4.42
N LYS A 641 -16.25 -7.07 5.58
CA LYS A 641 -17.37 -6.16 5.83
C LYS A 641 -16.94 -5.02 6.74
N HIS A 642 -17.06 -3.79 6.23
CA HIS A 642 -16.80 -2.57 6.99
C HIS A 642 -15.42 -2.60 7.68
N THR A 643 -15.35 -2.16 8.94
CA THR A 643 -14.09 -2.03 9.70
C THR A 643 -13.44 -3.35 10.06
N ALA A 644 -14.08 -4.49 9.77
CA ALA A 644 -13.43 -5.79 9.88
C ALA A 644 -12.32 -5.98 8.82
N MET A 645 -12.26 -5.16 7.78
CA MET A 645 -11.17 -5.20 6.78
C MET A 645 -9.79 -4.96 7.41
N ASN A 646 -9.72 -4.06 8.40
CA ASN A 646 -8.57 -3.61 9.17
C ASN A 646 -7.22 -4.36 8.95
N PHE A 647 -6.74 -5.12 9.92
CA PHE A 647 -5.53 -5.94 9.84
C PHE A 647 -5.76 -7.28 9.14
N ASN A 648 -7.00 -7.73 8.98
CA ASN A 648 -7.29 -9.01 8.32
C ASN A 648 -6.73 -9.03 6.89
N LYS A 649 -6.92 -7.95 6.11
CA LYS A 649 -6.39 -7.84 4.74
C LYS A 649 -4.85 -7.96 4.66
N PRO A 650 -4.05 -7.14 5.36
CA PRO A 650 -2.60 -7.27 5.30
C PRO A 650 -2.08 -8.58 5.94
N MET A 651 -2.77 -9.15 6.93
CA MET A 651 -2.38 -10.43 7.53
C MET A 651 -2.54 -11.62 6.57
N ALA A 652 -3.57 -11.60 5.71
CA ALA A 652 -3.81 -12.66 4.71
C ALA A 652 -2.59 -12.93 3.82
N ARG A 653 -1.90 -11.87 3.39
CA ARG A 653 -0.70 -11.99 2.53
C ARG A 653 0.60 -12.23 3.29
N ALA A 654 0.61 -12.00 4.61
CA ALA A 654 1.83 -11.96 5.42
C ALA A 654 2.06 -13.27 6.20
N SER A 655 1.61 -14.40 5.66
CA SER A 655 1.82 -15.70 6.26
C SER A 655 2.20 -16.77 5.24
N ASN A 656 2.73 -17.90 5.71
CA ASN A 656 2.95 -19.08 4.87
C ASN A 656 1.67 -19.91 4.70
N CYS A 657 0.71 -19.80 5.63
CA CYS A 657 -0.59 -20.47 5.54
C CYS A 657 -1.68 -19.61 6.20
N THR A 658 -2.64 -19.15 5.41
CA THR A 658 -3.77 -18.34 5.85
C THR A 658 -5.02 -19.19 5.98
N ILE A 659 -5.65 -19.12 7.15
CA ILE A 659 -6.93 -19.73 7.46
C ILE A 659 -7.94 -18.59 7.64
N VAL A 660 -8.97 -18.58 6.79
CA VAL A 660 -10.02 -17.57 6.80
C VAL A 660 -11.31 -18.20 7.29
N GLU A 661 -11.81 -17.68 8.40
CA GLU A 661 -13.18 -17.98 8.83
C GLU A 661 -14.15 -16.98 8.19
N VAL A 662 -15.20 -17.46 7.51
CA VAL A 662 -16.18 -16.63 6.79
C VAL A 662 -17.60 -16.91 7.22
N GLU A 663 -18.44 -15.88 7.10
CA GLU A 663 -19.86 -15.95 7.48
C GLU A 663 -20.72 -16.56 6.38
N GLU A 664 -20.29 -16.43 5.13
CA GLU A 664 -21.03 -16.88 3.96
C GLU A 664 -20.05 -17.40 2.90
N ILE A 665 -20.43 -18.50 2.24
CA ILE A 665 -19.77 -18.95 1.01
C ILE A 665 -20.77 -18.80 -0.12
N VAL A 666 -20.41 -17.97 -1.10
CA VAL A 666 -21.17 -17.74 -2.33
C VAL A 666 -20.54 -18.51 -3.50
N ASP A 667 -21.21 -18.56 -4.64
CA ASP A 667 -20.67 -19.23 -5.83
C ASP A 667 -19.49 -18.46 -6.41
N GLU A 668 -19.66 -17.16 -6.65
CA GLU A 668 -18.65 -16.27 -7.20
C GLU A 668 -18.79 -14.84 -6.65
N LEU A 669 -17.65 -14.15 -6.50
CA LEU A 669 -17.57 -12.73 -6.12
C LEU A 669 -17.17 -11.89 -7.35
N ASP A 670 -17.56 -10.61 -7.38
CA ASP A 670 -17.15 -9.71 -8.46
C ASP A 670 -15.62 -9.51 -8.45
N PRO A 671 -14.91 -9.83 -9.55
CA PRO A 671 -13.45 -9.76 -9.63
C PRO A 671 -12.87 -8.36 -9.36
N ASN A 672 -13.64 -7.28 -9.57
CA ASN A 672 -13.19 -5.91 -9.25
C ASN A 672 -13.23 -5.60 -7.76
N ASN A 673 -14.05 -6.33 -7.00
CA ASN A 673 -14.40 -5.99 -5.62
C ASN A 673 -13.75 -6.93 -4.59
N ILE A 674 -12.80 -7.76 -5.02
CA ILE A 674 -12.12 -8.73 -4.15
C ILE A 674 -11.11 -8.01 -3.25
N HIS A 675 -11.21 -8.22 -1.94
CA HIS A 675 -10.30 -7.58 -0.98
C HIS A 675 -9.05 -8.42 -0.70
N SER A 676 -9.19 -9.74 -0.72
CA SER A 676 -8.12 -10.71 -0.57
C SER A 676 -8.29 -11.81 -1.62
N PRO A 677 -7.50 -11.77 -2.71
CA PRO A 677 -7.51 -12.78 -3.75
C PRO A 677 -7.16 -14.17 -3.22
N HIS A 678 -7.69 -15.20 -3.87
CA HIS A 678 -7.57 -16.60 -3.50
C HIS A 678 -6.11 -17.08 -3.33
N ILE A 679 -5.16 -16.47 -4.04
CA ILE A 679 -3.72 -16.73 -3.89
C ILE A 679 -3.18 -16.51 -2.47
N PHE A 680 -3.86 -15.71 -1.64
CA PHE A 680 -3.45 -15.43 -0.26
C PHE A 680 -4.17 -16.30 0.78
N ASN A 681 -5.14 -17.13 0.37
CA ASN A 681 -6.05 -17.82 1.28
C ASN A 681 -5.99 -19.34 1.05
N ASP A 682 -5.31 -20.06 1.94
CA ASP A 682 -5.13 -21.51 1.79
C ASP A 682 -6.35 -22.33 2.26
N ARG A 683 -7.07 -21.82 3.26
CA ARG A 683 -8.19 -22.56 3.88
C ARG A 683 -9.34 -21.63 4.19
N ILE A 684 -10.50 -21.89 3.58
CA ILE A 684 -11.76 -21.21 3.90
C ILE A 684 -12.61 -22.09 4.81
N VAL A 685 -13.05 -21.54 5.93
CA VAL A 685 -13.90 -22.22 6.92
C VAL A 685 -15.20 -21.44 7.05
N LEU A 686 -16.33 -22.07 6.74
CA LEU A 686 -17.65 -21.50 7.05
C LEU A 686 -17.91 -21.62 8.55
N GLY A 687 -17.88 -20.51 9.27
CA GLY A 687 -18.21 -20.52 10.69
C GLY A 687 -19.71 -20.69 10.93
N LYS A 688 -20.04 -21.20 12.12
CA LYS A 688 -21.41 -21.41 12.59
C LYS A 688 -21.58 -20.74 13.94
N ASN A 689 -22.78 -20.28 14.27
CA ASN A 689 -23.13 -19.72 15.58
C ASN A 689 -22.27 -18.52 16.02
N TYR A 690 -21.98 -17.58 15.12
CA TYR A 690 -21.19 -16.39 15.44
C TYR A 690 -21.78 -15.55 16.58
N LEU A 691 -20.98 -15.30 17.60
CA LEU A 691 -21.22 -14.24 18.57
C LEU A 691 -20.50 -12.97 18.10
N LYS A 692 -21.26 -11.92 17.77
CA LYS A 692 -20.72 -10.60 17.41
C LYS A 692 -21.04 -9.56 18.49
N PRO A 693 -20.38 -9.62 19.66
CA PRO A 693 -20.63 -8.67 20.73
C PRO A 693 -20.13 -7.27 20.34
N ILE A 694 -20.82 -6.25 20.82
CA ILE A 694 -20.36 -4.86 20.73
C ILE A 694 -19.64 -4.53 22.03
N GLU A 695 -18.34 -4.28 21.94
CA GLU A 695 -17.47 -4.08 23.10
C GLU A 695 -17.85 -2.83 23.91
N LYS A 696 -18.18 -1.72 23.22
CA LYS A 696 -18.62 -0.47 23.86
C LYS A 696 -19.94 0.01 23.28
N PRO A 697 -21.08 -0.36 23.88
CA PRO A 697 -22.39 0.03 23.37
C PRO A 697 -22.62 1.54 23.60
N MET A 698 -22.40 2.33 22.55
CA MET A 698 -22.65 3.77 22.51
C MET A 698 -23.78 4.07 21.54
N PHE A 699 -24.77 4.86 21.96
CA PHE A 699 -25.97 5.12 21.16
C PHE A 699 -26.32 6.60 21.13
N THR A 700 -26.94 7.05 20.04
CA THR A 700 -27.65 8.33 20.04
C THR A 700 -28.82 8.27 21.03
N THR A 701 -28.92 9.24 21.94
CA THR A 701 -30.09 9.38 22.83
C THR A 701 -30.93 10.57 22.39
N LYS A 702 -32.22 10.34 22.09
CA LYS A 702 -33.18 11.41 21.69
C LYS A 702 -33.25 12.58 22.69
N LYS A 703 -32.99 12.32 23.99
CA LYS A 703 -32.99 13.34 25.07
C LYS A 703 -31.90 14.41 24.96
N LYS A 704 -30.79 14.18 24.24
CA LYS A 704 -29.68 15.14 24.12
C LYS A 704 -29.82 16.12 22.93
N GLN A 705 -30.94 16.11 22.22
CA GLN A 705 -31.10 16.83 20.96
C GLN A 705 -31.35 18.35 21.11
N ASN A 706 -31.64 18.85 22.32
CA ASN A 706 -31.91 20.28 22.58
C ASN A 706 -31.65 20.69 24.05
N ILE A 707 -30.57 20.22 24.68
CA ILE A 707 -30.22 20.68 26.04
C ILE A 707 -29.32 21.91 25.90
N LYS A 708 -29.87 23.10 26.15
CA LYS A 708 -29.06 24.25 26.56
C LYS A 708 -28.35 23.86 27.84
N VAL A 709 -27.04 23.60 27.77
CA VAL A 709 -26.24 23.29 28.95
C VAL A 709 -26.03 24.62 29.67
N THR A 710 -26.80 24.86 30.73
CA THR A 710 -26.74 26.11 31.50
C THR A 710 -25.46 26.24 32.33
N HIS A 711 -24.81 25.11 32.65
CA HIS A 711 -23.51 25.02 33.32
C HIS A 711 -22.68 23.87 32.73
N PRO A 712 -21.86 24.13 31.70
CA PRO A 712 -21.04 23.09 31.09
C PRO A 712 -19.93 22.62 32.04
N GLY A 713 -19.67 21.32 32.08
CA GLY A 713 -18.53 20.77 32.80
C GLY A 713 -17.21 21.06 32.05
N PRO A 714 -16.05 20.80 32.70
CA PRO A 714 -14.73 21.02 32.10
C PRO A 714 -14.56 20.40 30.71
N ARG A 715 -15.08 19.17 30.52
CA ARG A 715 -14.95 18.42 29.27
C ARG A 715 -15.79 19.02 28.15
N GLU A 716 -16.99 19.50 28.46
CA GLU A 716 -17.87 20.18 27.51
C GLU A 716 -17.27 21.53 27.06
N ILE A 717 -16.67 22.29 27.99
CA ILE A 717 -15.95 23.54 27.68
C ILE A 717 -14.80 23.28 26.70
N ILE A 718 -13.95 22.30 27.01
CA ILE A 718 -12.81 21.92 26.15
C ILE A 718 -13.30 21.47 24.78
N ALA A 719 -14.29 20.57 24.72
CA ALA A 719 -14.79 20.03 23.48
C ALA A 719 -15.44 21.09 22.58
N ALA A 720 -16.21 22.01 23.18
CA ALA A 720 -16.83 23.10 22.46
C ALA A 720 -15.80 24.08 21.88
N ARG A 721 -14.78 24.45 22.66
CA ARG A 721 -13.71 25.32 22.14
C ARG A 721 -12.89 24.60 21.07
N ALA A 722 -12.57 23.33 21.25
CA ALA A 722 -11.82 22.54 20.29
C ALA A 722 -12.53 22.42 18.93
N ALA A 723 -13.87 22.44 18.90
CA ALA A 723 -14.61 22.39 17.64
C ALA A 723 -14.39 23.62 16.75
N LEU A 724 -13.96 24.75 17.33
CA LEU A 724 -13.58 25.96 16.60
C LEU A 724 -12.19 25.86 15.95
N GLU A 725 -11.45 24.76 16.17
CA GLU A 725 -10.18 24.50 15.46
C GLU A 725 -10.39 23.96 14.04
N PHE A 726 -11.62 23.58 13.69
CA PHE A 726 -11.92 23.01 12.38
C PHE A 726 -12.18 24.10 11.35
N GLU A 727 -11.52 23.93 10.22
CA GLU A 727 -11.85 24.62 8.97
C GLU A 727 -12.81 23.74 8.16
N ASP A 728 -13.64 24.36 7.32
CA ASP A 728 -14.55 23.63 6.43
C ASP A 728 -13.77 22.74 5.44
N GLY A 729 -14.13 21.45 5.38
CA GLY A 729 -13.48 20.42 4.57
C GLY A 729 -12.31 19.69 5.25
N VAL A 730 -11.95 20.04 6.50
CA VAL A 730 -10.74 19.48 7.12
C VAL A 730 -10.82 17.97 7.38
N TYR A 731 -9.75 17.24 7.05
CA TYR A 731 -9.51 15.84 7.41
C TYR A 731 -8.97 15.74 8.83
N CYS A 732 -9.80 15.18 9.72
CA CYS A 732 -9.51 15.11 11.14
C CYS A 732 -9.45 13.66 11.63
N ASN A 733 -8.43 13.34 12.43
CA ASN A 733 -8.44 12.16 13.29
C ASN A 733 -8.65 12.55 14.76
N LEU A 734 -9.45 11.75 15.47
CA LEU A 734 -9.81 11.98 16.88
C LEU A 734 -9.23 10.87 17.76
N GLY A 735 -8.44 11.28 18.75
CA GLY A 735 -7.99 10.40 19.82
C GLY A 735 -9.12 9.96 20.74
N LEU A 736 -8.86 8.91 21.52
CA LEU A 736 -9.84 8.35 22.45
C LEU A 736 -10.28 9.34 23.54
N GLY A 737 -11.56 9.29 23.93
CA GLY A 737 -12.07 9.94 25.13
C GLY A 737 -12.58 11.37 24.94
N LEU A 738 -11.82 12.38 25.37
CA LEU A 738 -12.24 13.78 25.26
C LEU A 738 -12.35 14.25 23.79
N PRO A 739 -11.44 13.90 22.87
CA PRO A 739 -11.54 14.32 21.47
C PRO A 739 -12.79 13.83 20.75
N THR A 740 -13.32 12.64 21.05
CA THR A 740 -14.55 12.15 20.42
C THR A 740 -15.77 13.02 20.77
N LEU A 741 -15.74 13.74 21.90
CA LEU A 741 -16.83 14.65 22.29
C LEU A 741 -16.93 15.89 21.39
N VAL A 742 -15.83 16.28 20.73
CA VAL A 742 -15.76 17.48 19.86
C VAL A 742 -16.77 17.41 18.71
N THR A 743 -17.05 16.20 18.21
CA THR A 743 -18.05 15.95 17.16
C THR A 743 -19.46 16.45 17.49
N ASN A 744 -19.77 16.68 18.77
CA ASN A 744 -21.06 17.22 19.20
C ASN A 744 -21.18 18.75 19.08
N TYR A 745 -20.06 19.43 18.82
CA TYR A 745 -19.95 20.88 18.86
C TYR A 745 -19.45 21.48 17.54
N ILE A 746 -19.29 20.66 16.49
CA ILE A 746 -18.91 21.13 15.15
C ILE A 746 -19.96 22.15 14.67
N PRO A 747 -19.55 23.36 14.22
CA PRO A 747 -20.46 24.36 13.68
C PRO A 747 -21.29 23.81 12.51
N LYS A 748 -22.52 24.33 12.33
CA LYS A 748 -23.46 23.79 11.33
C LYS A 748 -23.01 23.99 9.88
N ASP A 749 -22.19 24.98 9.64
CA ASP A 749 -21.65 25.41 8.36
C ASP A 749 -20.26 24.83 8.08
N VAL A 750 -19.66 24.13 9.06
CA VAL A 750 -18.35 23.50 8.94
C VAL A 750 -18.52 22.01 8.68
N THR A 751 -17.95 21.55 7.58
CA THR A 751 -17.86 20.14 7.23
C THR A 751 -16.53 19.58 7.73
N VAL A 752 -16.54 18.43 8.38
CA VAL A 752 -15.33 17.75 8.88
C VAL A 752 -15.31 16.32 8.37
N ASN A 753 -14.24 15.97 7.67
CA ASN A 753 -13.99 14.63 7.17
C ASN A 753 -13.32 13.78 8.27
N LEU A 754 -14.12 12.99 9.00
CA LEU A 754 -13.63 12.20 10.13
C LEU A 754 -12.95 10.91 9.67
N HIS A 755 -11.69 10.73 10.05
CA HIS A 755 -10.87 9.56 9.79
C HIS A 755 -10.67 8.70 11.04
N SER A 756 -10.88 7.40 10.94
CA SER A 756 -10.62 6.41 12.00
C SER A 756 -9.56 5.40 11.55
N GLU A 757 -8.54 5.17 12.38
CA GLU A 757 -7.35 4.40 12.03
C GLU A 757 -7.57 2.90 11.81
N ASN A 758 -8.76 2.40 12.16
CA ASN A 758 -9.20 1.04 11.86
C ASN A 758 -9.84 0.90 10.47
N GLY A 759 -9.79 1.95 9.64
CA GLY A 759 -10.09 1.84 8.22
C GLY A 759 -11.41 2.47 7.78
N VAL A 760 -11.72 3.68 8.25
CA VAL A 760 -12.92 4.42 7.81
C VAL A 760 -12.61 5.89 7.61
N LEU A 761 -13.16 6.46 6.54
CA LEU A 761 -13.23 7.89 6.29
C LEU A 761 -14.69 8.34 6.14
N ASN A 762 -15.00 9.51 6.69
CA ASN A 762 -16.32 10.14 6.69
C ASN A 762 -17.39 9.32 7.43
N PHE A 763 -17.04 8.86 8.63
CA PHE A 763 -18.03 8.25 9.53
C PHE A 763 -18.92 9.31 10.21
N GLY A 764 -20.15 8.91 10.49
CA GLY A 764 -21.18 9.71 11.13
C GLY A 764 -21.28 9.49 12.65
N PRO A 765 -22.35 9.98 13.28
CA PRO A 765 -22.54 9.86 14.72
C PRO A 765 -22.79 8.40 15.15
N TYR A 766 -22.81 8.17 16.46
CA TYR A 766 -23.27 6.90 17.03
C TYR A 766 -24.66 6.51 16.48
N PRO A 767 -24.91 5.22 16.22
CA PRO A 767 -26.21 4.75 15.75
C PRO A 767 -27.30 4.84 16.82
N GLU A 768 -28.55 4.80 16.39
CA GLU A 768 -29.68 4.60 17.31
C GLU A 768 -29.64 3.17 17.88
N LYS A 769 -30.13 2.99 19.11
CA LYS A 769 -30.21 1.67 19.73
C LYS A 769 -31.04 0.70 18.87
N GLY A 770 -30.52 -0.49 18.61
CA GLY A 770 -31.06 -1.51 17.72
C GLY A 770 -30.62 -1.39 16.26
N LYS A 771 -29.90 -0.31 15.88
CA LYS A 771 -29.37 -0.10 14.52
C LYS A 771 -27.84 -0.20 14.44
N GLU A 772 -27.19 -0.53 15.54
CA GLU A 772 -25.75 -0.73 15.61
C GLU A 772 -25.29 -1.95 14.80
N CYS A 773 -24.14 -1.82 14.14
CA CYS A 773 -23.51 -2.90 13.39
C CYS A 773 -22.17 -3.27 14.07
N PRO A 774 -21.98 -4.53 14.53
CA PRO A 774 -20.76 -4.92 15.25
C PRO A 774 -19.51 -4.92 14.37
N ASP A 775 -19.65 -5.02 13.04
CA ASP A 775 -18.54 -4.94 12.09
C ASP A 775 -18.19 -3.48 11.72
N LEU A 776 -18.97 -2.50 12.18
CA LEU A 776 -18.83 -1.07 11.88
C LEU A 776 -18.59 -0.28 13.18
N VAL A 777 -17.33 -0.25 13.62
CA VAL A 777 -16.89 0.45 14.82
C VAL A 777 -15.78 1.43 14.48
N ASN A 778 -15.57 2.46 15.29
CA ASN A 778 -14.33 3.26 15.22
C ASN A 778 -13.18 2.55 15.97
N ALA A 779 -12.00 3.14 15.95
CA ALA A 779 -10.84 2.58 16.67
C ALA A 779 -11.00 2.56 18.20
N SER A 780 -11.99 3.28 18.74
CA SER A 780 -12.39 3.20 20.16
C SER A 780 -13.20 1.94 20.48
N LYS A 781 -13.53 1.10 19.49
CA LYS A 781 -14.50 -0.01 19.54
C LYS A 781 -15.94 0.44 19.82
N GLU A 782 -16.27 1.67 19.45
CA GLU A 782 -17.63 2.23 19.58
C GLU A 782 -18.34 2.11 18.23
N PRO A 783 -19.62 1.72 18.18
CA PRO A 783 -20.36 1.61 16.93
C PRO A 783 -20.56 2.98 16.29
N ILE A 784 -20.44 3.06 14.97
CA ILE A 784 -20.58 4.30 14.19
C ILE A 784 -21.58 4.12 13.05
N THR A 785 -22.01 5.23 12.47
CA THR A 785 -22.73 5.26 11.19
C THR A 785 -21.80 5.72 10.07
N LEU A 786 -22.19 5.58 8.81
CA LEU A 786 -21.45 6.12 7.67
C LEU A 786 -22.21 7.32 7.09
N LEU A 787 -21.48 8.37 6.70
CA LEU A 787 -22.04 9.45 5.90
C LEU A 787 -22.09 9.03 4.42
N LYS A 788 -22.87 9.75 3.61
CA LYS A 788 -22.83 9.55 2.16
C LYS A 788 -21.45 9.95 1.63
N GLY A 789 -20.87 9.13 0.76
CA GLY A 789 -19.49 9.31 0.27
C GLY A 789 -18.42 8.94 1.30
N ALA A 790 -18.76 8.06 2.26
CA ALA A 790 -17.79 7.39 3.12
C ALA A 790 -17.02 6.30 2.38
N SER A 791 -15.82 5.98 2.88
CA SER A 791 -14.99 4.88 2.37
C SER A 791 -14.43 4.01 3.49
N ILE A 792 -14.28 2.73 3.18
CA ILE A 792 -13.71 1.70 4.05
C ILE A 792 -12.43 1.19 3.40
N PHE A 793 -11.40 0.97 4.21
CA PHE A 793 -10.09 0.51 3.77
C PHE A 793 -9.39 -0.28 4.86
N SER A 794 -8.23 -0.86 4.56
CA SER A 794 -7.45 -1.61 5.56
C SER A 794 -6.61 -0.68 6.45
N SER A 795 -6.10 -1.22 7.55
CA SER A 795 -5.28 -0.42 8.48
C SER A 795 -3.98 0.06 7.86
N ASP A 796 -3.33 -0.71 6.97
CA ASP A 796 -2.13 -0.26 6.28
C ASP A 796 -2.39 0.95 5.36
N GLU A 797 -3.54 1.00 4.68
CA GLU A 797 -3.95 2.18 3.89
C GLU A 797 -4.30 3.38 4.78
N SER A 798 -5.00 3.14 5.89
CA SER A 798 -5.33 4.18 6.86
C SER A 798 -4.08 4.87 7.42
N PHE A 799 -3.08 4.08 7.82
CA PHE A 799 -1.83 4.64 8.33
C PHE A 799 -0.93 5.19 7.22
N ALA A 800 -1.08 4.74 5.97
CA ALA A 800 -0.46 5.39 4.83
C ALA A 800 -0.95 6.83 4.66
N MET A 801 -2.27 7.09 4.74
CA MET A 801 -2.85 8.45 4.72
C MET A 801 -2.27 9.35 5.81
N ILE A 802 -2.11 8.80 7.02
CA ILE A 802 -1.53 9.54 8.15
C ILE A 802 -0.07 9.91 7.84
N ARG A 803 0.76 8.94 7.44
CA ARG A 803 2.20 9.15 7.20
C ARG A 803 2.49 10.04 5.99
N SER A 804 1.64 10.02 4.96
CA SER A 804 1.76 10.92 3.81
C SER A 804 1.08 12.28 4.00
N SER A 805 0.77 12.63 5.26
CA SER A 805 0.22 13.94 5.65
C SER A 805 -1.09 14.28 4.93
N LYS A 806 -1.91 13.28 4.66
CA LYS A 806 -3.27 13.48 4.11
C LYS A 806 -4.27 13.86 5.22
N ILE A 807 -3.99 13.48 6.46
CA ILE A 807 -4.68 14.00 7.64
C ILE A 807 -4.08 15.36 8.00
N GLN A 808 -4.93 16.37 8.20
CA GLN A 808 -4.49 17.75 8.44
C GLN A 808 -4.47 18.11 9.92
N ILE A 809 -5.43 17.60 10.70
CA ILE A 809 -5.54 17.88 12.13
C ILE A 809 -5.78 16.60 12.94
N ALA A 810 -5.07 16.47 14.07
CA ALA A 810 -5.28 15.41 15.04
C ALA A 810 -5.61 16.01 16.41
N LEU A 811 -6.80 15.69 16.94
CA LEU A 811 -7.20 16.08 18.29
C LEU A 811 -6.89 14.93 19.25
N LEU A 812 -5.94 15.10 20.17
CA LEU A 812 -5.47 14.04 21.06
C LEU A 812 -5.67 14.37 22.54
N GLY A 813 -5.92 13.35 23.36
CA GLY A 813 -5.78 13.49 24.81
C GLY A 813 -4.31 13.48 25.23
N ALA A 814 -4.00 14.05 26.40
CA ALA A 814 -2.66 13.99 26.99
C ALA A 814 -2.65 13.67 28.50
N LEU A 815 -1.61 12.93 28.90
CA LEU A 815 -1.21 12.77 30.30
C LEU A 815 -0.32 13.94 30.72
N GLN A 816 0.67 14.28 29.89
CA GLN A 816 1.54 15.45 30.06
C GLN A 816 1.85 16.11 28.70
N VAL A 817 2.05 17.42 28.72
CA VAL A 817 2.64 18.20 27.61
C VAL A 817 3.78 19.07 28.15
N SER A 818 4.93 19.09 27.47
CA SER A 818 6.08 19.92 27.87
C SER A 818 5.97 21.38 27.39
N GLU A 819 6.84 22.25 27.89
CA GLU A 819 6.88 23.68 27.51
C GLU A 819 7.15 23.91 26.01
N PHE A 820 7.82 22.96 25.34
CA PHE A 820 8.12 23.00 23.90
C PHE A 820 7.30 21.99 23.07
N GLY A 821 6.24 21.41 23.67
CA GLY A 821 5.29 20.57 22.94
C GLY A 821 5.66 19.09 22.82
N ASP A 822 6.45 18.54 23.75
CA ASP A 822 6.56 17.08 23.87
C ASP A 822 5.23 16.51 24.38
N LEU A 823 4.74 15.44 23.75
CA LEU A 823 3.50 14.79 24.12
C LEU A 823 3.77 13.47 24.84
N SER A 824 3.09 13.24 25.97
CA SER A 824 2.99 11.92 26.61
C SER A 824 1.53 11.55 26.82
N ASN A 825 1.04 10.48 26.18
CA ASN A 825 -0.36 10.08 26.32
C ASN A 825 -0.67 8.57 26.36
N TRP A 826 0.33 7.68 26.31
CA TRP A 826 0.09 6.25 26.12
C TRP A 826 0.37 5.35 27.36
N ILE A 827 1.31 5.70 28.25
CA ILE A 827 1.63 4.87 29.42
C ILE A 827 1.95 5.69 30.67
N VAL A 828 1.61 5.12 31.82
CA VAL A 828 2.14 5.51 33.13
C VAL A 828 2.87 4.28 33.69
N PRO A 829 4.20 4.34 33.91
CA PRO A 829 4.95 3.22 34.47
C PRO A 829 4.33 2.68 35.76
N GLY A 830 4.28 1.35 35.90
CA GLY A 830 3.65 0.67 37.04
C GLY A 830 2.12 0.59 37.01
N LYS A 831 1.44 1.10 35.97
CA LYS A 831 -0.02 0.94 35.75
C LYS A 831 -0.32 -0.04 34.62
N LYS A 832 -1.58 -0.47 34.53
CA LYS A 832 -2.09 -1.35 33.45
C LYS A 832 -1.79 -0.74 32.08
N ILE A 833 -1.13 -1.50 31.23
CA ILE A 833 -0.80 -1.12 29.86
C ILE A 833 -2.01 -1.39 28.96
N THR A 834 -2.37 -0.43 28.12
CA THR A 834 -3.52 -0.53 27.20
C THR A 834 -3.12 -0.56 25.71
N GLY A 835 -1.81 -0.45 25.40
CA GLY A 835 -1.25 -0.40 24.06
C GLY A 835 -0.78 1.01 23.65
N MET A 836 0.06 1.13 22.62
CA MET A 836 0.56 2.43 22.12
C MET A 836 -0.43 3.13 21.17
N GLY A 837 -1.35 2.37 20.54
CA GLY A 837 -2.35 2.89 19.60
C GLY A 837 -1.77 3.57 18.35
N GLY A 838 -2.62 4.32 17.64
CA GLY A 838 -2.25 5.09 16.44
C GLY A 838 -1.62 6.46 16.71
N ALA A 839 -1.62 6.95 17.96
CA ALA A 839 -1.19 8.32 18.30
C ALA A 839 0.24 8.66 17.86
N MET A 840 1.19 7.72 18.01
CA MET A 840 2.59 7.91 17.59
C MET A 840 2.73 8.11 16.07
N CYS A 841 1.87 7.48 15.27
CA CYS A 841 1.86 7.67 13.81
C CYS A 841 1.29 9.04 13.44
N LEU A 842 0.24 9.50 14.13
CA LEU A 842 -0.36 10.82 13.89
C LEU A 842 0.64 11.95 14.17
N VAL A 843 1.33 11.90 15.31
CA VAL A 843 2.23 12.98 15.73
C VAL A 843 3.59 12.96 15.02
N SER A 844 3.94 11.87 14.34
CA SER A 844 5.19 11.78 13.57
C SER A 844 5.05 12.29 12.12
N SER A 845 3.83 12.54 11.67
CA SER A 845 3.58 13.07 10.32
C SER A 845 3.78 14.60 10.32
N PRO A 846 4.69 15.13 9.48
CA PRO A 846 5.07 16.54 9.55
C PRO A 846 3.93 17.50 9.18
N GLY A 847 2.98 17.08 8.35
CA GLY A 847 1.84 17.91 7.95
C GLY A 847 0.62 17.84 8.87
N VAL A 848 0.65 17.05 9.95
CA VAL A 848 -0.47 16.95 10.90
C VAL A 848 -0.33 18.01 11.98
N ARG A 849 -1.30 18.92 12.07
CA ARG A 849 -1.46 19.84 13.20
C ARG A 849 -1.99 19.09 14.42
N VAL A 850 -1.16 18.95 15.46
CA VAL A 850 -1.54 18.24 16.69
C VAL A 850 -2.10 19.23 17.71
N VAL A 851 -3.37 19.07 18.05
CA VAL A 851 -4.05 19.83 19.11
C VAL A 851 -4.36 18.90 20.27
N VAL A 852 -3.93 19.27 21.47
CA VAL A 852 -4.12 18.48 22.67
C VAL A 852 -5.31 19.00 23.47
N LEU A 853 -6.20 18.09 23.83
CA LEU A 853 -7.35 18.35 24.70
C LEU A 853 -7.12 17.69 26.05
N MET A 854 -7.13 18.48 27.12
CA MET A 854 -6.84 17.96 28.44
C MET A 854 -7.44 18.82 29.55
N GLU A 855 -7.91 18.18 30.62
CA GLU A 855 -8.08 18.91 31.88
C GLU A 855 -6.72 19.48 32.33
N HIS A 856 -6.71 20.70 32.87
CA HIS A 856 -5.50 21.44 33.20
C HIS A 856 -4.67 20.75 34.29
N LEU A 857 -5.37 20.18 35.28
CA LEU A 857 -4.80 19.43 36.39
C LEU A 857 -5.21 17.96 36.35
N THR A 858 -4.45 17.11 37.03
CA THR A 858 -4.90 15.75 37.35
C THR A 858 -5.98 15.77 38.43
N LYS A 859 -6.70 14.65 38.62
CA LYS A 859 -7.64 14.46 39.75
C LYS A 859 -7.00 14.69 41.13
N ASN A 860 -5.69 14.56 41.25
CA ASN A 860 -4.93 14.78 42.48
C ASN A 860 -4.22 16.15 42.48
N HIS A 861 -4.72 17.10 41.70
CA HIS A 861 -4.23 18.48 41.59
C HIS A 861 -2.75 18.64 41.19
N LYS A 862 -2.18 17.63 40.51
CA LYS A 862 -0.84 17.74 39.88
C LYS A 862 -0.92 18.38 38.50
N ASN A 863 0.12 19.13 38.14
CA ASN A 863 0.28 19.80 36.86
C ASN A 863 0.45 18.79 35.73
N LYS A 864 -0.24 19.03 34.61
CA LYS A 864 -0.12 18.22 33.39
C LYS A 864 0.60 18.96 32.26
N ILE A 865 0.52 20.29 32.24
CA ILE A 865 1.43 21.14 31.48
C ILE A 865 2.68 21.34 32.35
N VAL A 866 3.83 20.87 31.88
CA VAL A 866 5.07 20.72 32.67
C VAL A 866 6.27 21.26 31.91
N LYS A 867 7.36 21.56 32.61
CA LYS A 867 8.62 21.96 31.94
C LYS A 867 9.16 20.86 31.02
N LYS A 868 9.18 19.63 31.51
CA LYS A 868 9.61 18.44 30.76
C LYS A 868 8.71 17.26 31.13
N CYS A 869 8.32 16.46 30.15
CA CYS A 869 7.58 15.22 30.41
C CYS A 869 8.44 14.27 31.25
N SER A 870 7.89 13.79 32.37
CA SER A 870 8.48 12.72 33.17
C SER A 870 8.02 11.33 32.70
N LEU A 871 6.94 11.29 31.92
CA LEU A 871 6.40 10.08 31.33
C LEU A 871 7.02 9.77 29.95
N PRO A 872 6.96 8.51 29.49
CA PRO A 872 7.44 8.15 28.15
C PRO A 872 6.75 8.94 27.04
N LEU A 873 7.55 9.49 26.14
CA LEU A 873 7.06 10.31 25.04
C LEU A 873 6.28 9.48 24.02
N THR A 874 5.24 10.12 23.50
CA THR A 874 4.49 9.74 22.30
C THR A 874 5.08 10.42 21.07
N GLY A 875 5.52 11.67 21.23
CA GLY A 875 6.23 12.45 20.22
C GLY A 875 6.94 13.64 20.85
N LYS A 876 8.06 14.06 20.26
CA LYS A 876 8.90 15.16 20.74
C LYS A 876 8.63 16.42 19.91
N ASN A 877 8.38 17.56 20.55
CA ASN A 877 8.08 18.85 19.89
C ASN A 877 6.98 18.75 18.81
N VAL A 878 5.89 18.06 19.12
CA VAL A 878 4.80 17.73 18.17
C VAL A 878 3.52 18.53 18.40
N VAL A 879 3.28 18.98 19.63
CA VAL A 879 2.05 19.70 19.98
C VAL A 879 2.12 21.13 19.47
N SER A 880 1.05 21.56 18.78
CA SER A 880 0.90 22.93 18.27
C SER A 880 -0.02 23.80 19.15
N ARG A 881 -1.00 23.17 19.81
CA ARG A 881 -1.98 23.85 20.67
C ARG A 881 -2.42 22.96 21.82
N ILE A 882 -2.61 23.57 22.99
CA ILE A 882 -3.17 22.92 24.19
C ILE A 882 -4.47 23.62 24.55
N ILE A 883 -5.56 22.87 24.61
CA ILE A 883 -6.88 23.36 25.03
C ILE A 883 -7.24 22.70 26.36
N THR A 884 -7.46 23.54 27.37
CA THR A 884 -7.92 23.16 28.70
C THR A 884 -9.22 23.86 29.04
N GLU A 885 -9.86 23.46 30.12
CA GLU A 885 -11.04 24.13 30.67
C GLU A 885 -10.73 25.54 31.21
N MET A 886 -9.44 25.87 31.42
CA MET A 886 -9.00 27.14 32.01
C MET A 886 -8.40 28.11 31.00
N GLY A 887 -7.88 27.62 29.87
CA GLY A 887 -7.19 28.43 28.87
C GLY A 887 -6.70 27.64 27.67
N VAL A 888 -6.38 28.37 26.60
CA VAL A 888 -5.82 27.88 25.34
C VAL A 888 -4.40 28.42 25.16
N PHE A 889 -3.46 27.52 24.89
CA PHE A 889 -2.05 27.84 24.69
C PHE A 889 -1.61 27.46 23.28
N ASP A 890 -1.00 28.39 22.57
CA ASP A 890 -0.18 28.08 21.41
C ASP A 890 1.20 27.60 21.87
N VAL A 891 1.73 26.65 21.11
CA VAL A 891 3.00 26.00 21.42
C VAL A 891 3.95 26.23 20.28
N ASP A 892 5.00 27.00 20.55
CA ASP A 892 6.11 27.19 19.63
C ASP A 892 7.31 26.34 20.07
N LYS A 893 7.95 25.68 19.10
CA LYS A 893 9.00 24.68 19.37
C LYS A 893 10.29 25.31 19.90
N GLU A 894 10.47 26.62 19.74
CA GLU A 894 11.68 27.34 20.12
C GLU A 894 11.44 28.29 21.30
N THR A 895 10.28 28.95 21.31
CA THR A 895 9.95 30.03 22.24
C THR A 895 8.96 29.63 23.33
N GLY A 896 8.40 28.42 23.26
CA GLY A 896 7.57 27.80 24.30
C GLY A 896 6.09 28.18 24.22
N LEU A 897 5.42 28.20 25.37
CA LEU A 897 3.96 28.38 25.46
C LEU A 897 3.55 29.86 25.43
N THR A 898 2.50 30.17 24.68
CA THR A 898 1.81 31.46 24.70
C THR A 898 0.32 31.26 25.00
N LEU A 899 -0.17 31.83 26.10
CA LEU A 899 -1.60 31.86 26.42
C LEU A 899 -2.32 32.83 25.48
N ILE A 900 -3.23 32.30 24.66
CA ILE A 900 -4.00 33.07 23.67
C ILE A 900 -5.46 33.26 24.08
N GLU A 901 -6.00 32.37 24.92
CA GLU A 901 -7.35 32.53 25.49
C GLU A 901 -7.39 32.10 26.95
N ILE A 902 -8.19 32.78 27.76
CA ILE A 902 -8.44 32.45 29.16
C ILE A 902 -9.94 32.33 29.44
N HIS A 903 -10.33 31.39 30.29
CA HIS A 903 -11.73 31.28 30.73
C HIS A 903 -12.09 32.46 31.65
N ASN A 904 -13.29 33.03 31.47
CA ASN A 904 -13.75 34.23 32.21
C ASN A 904 -13.62 34.13 33.74
N ASP A 905 -13.84 32.94 34.28
CA ASP A 905 -13.83 32.70 35.73
C ASP A 905 -12.42 32.40 36.29
N ILE A 906 -11.37 32.48 35.47
CA ILE A 906 -9.99 32.15 35.86
C ILE A 906 -9.12 33.39 35.91
N GLU A 907 -8.54 33.69 37.07
CA GLU A 907 -7.55 34.75 37.21
C GLU A 907 -6.21 34.34 36.60
N LEU A 908 -5.60 35.24 35.81
CA LEU A 908 -4.30 35.00 35.17
C LEU A 908 -3.18 34.61 36.15
N ASN A 909 -3.12 35.26 37.31
CA ASN A 909 -2.11 34.95 38.34
C ASN A 909 -2.34 33.57 38.97
N HIS A 910 -3.60 33.14 39.08
CA HIS A 910 -3.91 31.78 39.50
C HIS A 910 -3.41 30.77 38.48
N LEU A 911 -3.74 30.97 37.19
CA LEU A 911 -3.31 30.11 36.09
C LEU A 911 -1.78 29.99 36.03
N LYS A 912 -1.04 31.12 36.12
CA LYS A 912 0.44 31.15 36.16
C LYS A 912 1.04 30.27 37.26
N ARG A 913 0.37 30.15 38.41
CA ARG A 913 0.85 29.37 39.56
C ARG A 913 0.58 27.87 39.43
N ILE A 914 -0.49 27.49 38.74
CA ILE A 914 -0.90 26.08 38.60
C ILE A 914 -0.41 25.43 37.29
N THR A 915 0.04 26.23 36.32
CA THR A 915 0.78 25.71 35.16
C THR A 915 2.21 25.34 35.57
N GLY A 916 2.66 24.13 35.27
CA GLY A 916 3.96 23.60 35.71
C GLY A 916 5.19 24.10 34.94
N CYS A 917 5.04 25.11 34.11
CA CYS A 917 6.12 25.80 33.41
C CYS A 917 5.74 27.26 33.11
N PRO A 918 6.73 28.13 32.84
CA PRO A 918 6.47 29.49 32.39
C PRO A 918 5.75 29.53 31.04
N PHE A 919 4.95 30.57 30.82
CA PHE A 919 4.31 30.87 29.54
C PHE A 919 4.21 32.38 29.32
N LYS A 920 4.21 32.80 28.05
CA LYS A 920 3.93 34.17 27.62
C LYS A 920 2.42 34.40 27.57
N VAL A 921 1.99 35.65 27.63
CA VAL A 921 0.58 36.04 27.45
C VAL A 921 0.51 36.83 26.16
N ALA A 922 -0.41 36.47 25.26
CA ALA A 922 -0.63 37.19 24.02
C ALA A 922 -1.06 38.65 24.30
N GLU A 923 -0.61 39.58 23.47
CA GLU A 923 -0.99 41.01 23.59
C GLU A 923 -2.51 41.20 23.41
N ASP A 924 -3.12 40.36 22.57
CA ASP A 924 -4.55 40.31 22.27
C ASP A 924 -5.28 39.17 23.00
N LEU A 925 -4.86 38.83 24.22
CA LEU A 925 -5.46 37.75 25.03
C LEU A 925 -7.00 37.80 25.02
N LYS A 926 -7.62 36.75 24.49
CA LYS A 926 -9.08 36.69 24.35
C LYS A 926 -9.72 35.93 25.51
N ILE A 927 -11.02 36.16 25.67
CA ILE A 927 -11.86 35.32 26.51
C ILE A 927 -12.28 34.08 25.72
N MET A 928 -12.12 32.90 26.33
CA MET A 928 -12.54 31.64 25.72
C MET A 928 -14.01 31.69 25.29
N GLY A 929 -14.27 31.35 24.03
CA GLY A 929 -15.62 31.27 23.47
C GLY A 929 -16.24 32.62 23.05
N GLN A 930 -15.51 33.73 23.12
CA GLN A 930 -15.87 34.95 22.39
C GLN A 930 -15.36 34.84 20.96
N SER A 931 -16.23 34.48 20.01
CA SER A 931 -15.96 34.73 18.59
C SER A 931 -16.29 36.19 18.28
N GLU A 932 -15.41 36.89 17.56
CA GLU A 932 -15.82 38.11 16.86
C GLU A 932 -16.86 37.72 15.81
N LEU A 933 -18.14 37.76 16.19
CA LEU A 933 -19.23 37.97 15.25
C LEU A 933 -19.35 39.48 15.07
N ASN A 934 -18.64 40.00 14.08
CA ASN A 934 -19.03 41.24 13.40
C ASN A 934 -19.84 40.88 12.16
#